data_AF-A0A4S2N353-F1
#
_entry.id   AF-A0A4S2N353-F1
#
_cell.length_a   1.000
_cell.length_b   1.000
_cell.length_c   1.000
_cell.angle_alpha   90.00
_cell.angle_beta   90.00
_cell.angle_gamma   90.00
#
_symmetry.space_group_name_H-M   'P 1'
#
loop_
_entity.id
_entity.type
_entity.pdbx_description
1 polymer ?
#
loop_
_entity_poly.entity_id
_entity_poly.type
_entity_poly.pdbx_seq_one_letter_code
_entity_poly.pdbx_strand_id
1 'polypeptide(L)'
;MLFATLLLAALHILSPPHAHAFGTVDGILGQNTEHERITRLALSCRPGIGQRSSGDCFEANTMDNLAGAGGSFGAVGSPDSPVPLGHEAHCDDADFLDVPEYPQSREKATEMLQKCISHLRDRIQEGVTYAAEMLDDDLQLVPSEVDISGTSCTFRIPGGISFPGRAKCHVLEGFGGALHGVQDFYAHSNWADYAEPPYNRFNPPGLNRDDIAPLLDLRMTIPVADSVPHNLSTGCFVLPDTTEGFFGCENRITHATLEKDKGVIDRKTGKILVAGSPRGERFDGINFQRAVDLAVKDTRRQWHNFRNSIKRRYGPGVSNRMICAATRDDPKNDCQGRRIAVVLDSSDSQLDAESYRHRVAATKRLNSRLFPMNRMEPGGHPDEIMVITYDGRPKFVYPLGDPSGVDVALDNLGSIGHASPGEGLKFAIDPLMHGWDQREIVGKTGVVALTDGLDSVNPGLLKLELVRAQQEGIRVSVGLLSTGFEGTEKVRQRMGRSAPDVDTITAILHTGGLYAVIDNAVGQHNFMTLVESHGLTNADGTGASIILYRGVKVAALVSPVSTKHHFMYEAHAGEKMTFTVDCLNKYGDQRVAVTIRDINHNEEVGASVAMCGVDANIDFTATGDQWLEIIVESDPQDMVDGAVLVGVQSSRPLVEHDDSSVARLIHEVHQQIPFVGMSRWEIDREGPEVRGNGTLDLDDSDYEYIHSHGEPIEDVGMDGYAPDAVTTHSITSQPGMDLMAESQSSSMTTPLSGNYGPSTLPPNRSTITDTNWPADSTHASDGEESEIDADTSDTPDSNLPGQLNHPPMFLPEQNLAEPTSRPTILDLTYSTPPPSPSPLPSPSPLSPSFRKPPQSQHRSQHQLNNAQQPLPLPHSRRPRRPPPATTPASPASLMTWDHKYPIETRTTENSAKPTQRPLIQFKDAKLPRIKSWRSFMAKLIVFVGTWFALA
;
A
#
# COMPACT_ATOMS: atom_id res chain seq x y z
N MET A 1 -35.89 -41.94 -34.74
CA MET A 1 -34.65 -41.83 -33.92
C MET A 1 -33.77 -40.67 -34.37
N LEU A 2 -33.08 -40.69 -35.53
CA LEU A 2 -32.17 -39.58 -35.92
C LEU A 2 -32.78 -38.16 -35.80
N PHE A 3 -34.03 -37.97 -36.22
CA PHE A 3 -34.72 -36.68 -36.09
C PHE A 3 -35.01 -36.27 -34.64
N ALA A 4 -35.13 -37.21 -33.70
CA ALA A 4 -35.34 -36.91 -32.28
C ALA A 4 -34.02 -36.54 -31.59
N THR A 5 -32.91 -37.23 -31.89
CA THR A 5 -31.58 -36.83 -31.37
C THR A 5 -31.11 -35.49 -31.95
N LEU A 6 -31.45 -35.18 -33.20
CA LEU A 6 -31.24 -33.83 -33.75
C LEU A 6 -32.11 -32.76 -33.07
N LEU A 7 -33.35 -33.08 -32.69
CA LEU A 7 -34.21 -32.13 -31.97
C LEU A 7 -33.72 -31.87 -30.54
N LEU A 8 -33.30 -32.90 -29.80
CA LEU A 8 -32.68 -32.73 -28.47
C LEU A 8 -31.35 -31.96 -28.56
N ALA A 9 -30.50 -32.26 -29.54
CA ALA A 9 -29.26 -31.50 -29.75
C ALA A 9 -29.53 -30.03 -30.11
N ALA A 10 -30.60 -29.73 -30.86
CA ALA A 10 -31.02 -28.36 -31.14
C ALA A 10 -31.64 -27.64 -29.93
N LEU A 11 -32.38 -28.35 -29.06
CA LEU A 11 -32.93 -27.77 -27.82
C LEU A 11 -31.83 -27.41 -26.81
N HIS A 12 -30.75 -28.18 -26.72
CA HIS A 12 -29.59 -27.82 -25.87
C HIS A 12 -28.78 -26.62 -26.39
N ILE A 13 -29.04 -26.14 -27.61
CA ILE A 13 -28.46 -24.89 -28.16
C ILE A 13 -29.41 -23.70 -27.89
N LEU A 14 -30.60 -23.96 -27.33
CA LEU A 14 -31.64 -22.96 -27.00
C LEU A 14 -31.87 -22.84 -25.49
N SER A 15 -30.82 -23.04 -24.69
CA SER A 15 -30.80 -22.52 -23.31
C SER A 15 -30.95 -20.99 -23.35
N PRO A 16 -31.78 -20.38 -22.49
CA PRO A 16 -31.80 -18.93 -22.35
C PRO A 16 -30.42 -18.44 -21.86
N PRO A 17 -30.04 -17.17 -22.14
CA PRO A 17 -28.81 -16.61 -21.57
C PRO A 17 -28.91 -16.65 -20.05
N HIS A 18 -27.89 -17.22 -19.40
CA HIS A 18 -27.80 -17.16 -17.95
C HIS A 18 -27.51 -15.72 -17.54
N ALA A 19 -28.25 -15.18 -16.57
CA ALA A 19 -27.69 -14.09 -15.79
C ALA A 19 -26.50 -14.64 -15.00
N HIS A 20 -25.44 -13.85 -14.97
CA HIS A 20 -24.27 -14.02 -14.13
C HIS A 20 -24.00 -12.67 -13.47
N ALA A 21 -23.19 -12.70 -12.42
CA ALA A 21 -22.56 -11.56 -11.78
C ALA A 21 -21.83 -10.62 -12.76
N PHE A 22 -21.29 -9.52 -12.21
CA PHE A 22 -20.47 -8.55 -12.96
C PHE A 22 -19.49 -9.28 -13.88
N GLY A 23 -19.47 -8.92 -15.16
CA GLY A 23 -18.75 -9.70 -16.14
C GLY A 23 -17.25 -9.83 -15.88
N THR A 24 -16.70 -11.02 -16.09
CA THR A 24 -15.24 -11.19 -16.20
C THR A 24 -14.76 -11.65 -17.57
N VAL A 25 -15.67 -11.86 -18.52
CA VAL A 25 -15.35 -12.13 -19.94
C VAL A 25 -16.36 -11.45 -20.87
N ASP A 26 -15.90 -10.85 -21.97
CA ASP A 26 -16.77 -10.10 -22.89
C ASP A 26 -17.62 -11.05 -23.76
N GLY A 27 -18.91 -10.74 -23.89
CA GLY A 27 -19.81 -11.31 -24.89
C GLY A 27 -20.31 -12.74 -24.61
N ILE A 28 -19.86 -13.37 -23.52
CA ILE A 28 -20.49 -14.61 -23.03
C ILE A 28 -21.74 -14.21 -22.25
N LEU A 29 -22.90 -14.62 -22.78
CA LEU A 29 -24.22 -14.54 -22.14
C LEU A 29 -24.76 -13.14 -21.78
N GLY A 30 -23.97 -12.08 -21.97
CA GLY A 30 -24.35 -10.67 -21.73
C GLY A 30 -23.33 -9.89 -20.89
N GLN A 31 -22.31 -10.56 -20.35
CA GLN A 31 -21.21 -9.97 -19.59
C GLN A 31 -20.32 -9.07 -20.48
N ASN A 32 -19.79 -7.98 -19.91
CA ASN A 32 -18.94 -6.97 -20.58
C ASN A 32 -17.71 -6.59 -19.72
N THR A 33 -17.04 -7.60 -19.12
CA THR A 33 -15.82 -7.43 -18.30
C THR A 33 -15.92 -6.38 -17.17
N GLU A 34 -17.11 -6.20 -16.57
CA GLU A 34 -17.38 -5.28 -15.48
C GLU A 34 -16.44 -5.47 -14.27
N HIS A 35 -16.20 -6.69 -13.78
CA HIS A 35 -15.22 -6.98 -12.71
C HIS A 35 -13.79 -6.58 -13.09
N GLU A 36 -13.37 -6.90 -14.33
CA GLU A 36 -12.06 -6.55 -14.86
C GLU A 36 -11.88 -5.02 -14.84
N ARG A 37 -12.90 -4.31 -15.33
CA ARG A 37 -12.92 -2.86 -15.47
C ARG A 37 -12.93 -2.17 -14.11
N ILE A 38 -13.79 -2.58 -13.18
CA ILE A 38 -13.85 -2.05 -11.81
C ILE A 38 -12.51 -2.26 -11.09
N THR A 39 -11.98 -3.48 -11.12
CA THR A 39 -10.71 -3.83 -10.45
C THR A 39 -9.53 -3.04 -11.02
N ARG A 40 -9.47 -2.88 -12.35
CA ARG A 40 -8.44 -2.06 -13.01
C ARG A 40 -8.59 -0.57 -12.74
N LEU A 41 -9.80 -0.03 -12.78
CA LEU A 41 -10.09 1.38 -12.44
C LEU A 41 -9.72 1.67 -10.98
N ALA A 42 -9.94 0.71 -10.09
CA ALA A 42 -9.61 0.82 -8.69
C ALA A 42 -8.08 0.79 -8.44
N LEU A 43 -7.37 -0.17 -9.03
CA LEU A 43 -6.05 -0.62 -8.54
C LEU A 43 -4.89 -0.62 -9.57
N SER A 44 -5.09 -0.26 -10.85
CA SER A 44 -3.98 -0.26 -11.83
C SER A 44 -2.97 0.85 -11.57
N CYS A 45 -1.67 0.57 -11.70
CA CYS A 45 -0.67 1.63 -11.77
C CYS A 45 -0.88 2.52 -13.02
N ARG A 46 -0.51 3.80 -12.93
CA ARG A 46 -0.84 4.80 -13.96
C ARG A 46 -0.12 4.49 -15.29
N PRO A 47 -0.86 4.27 -16.40
CA PRO A 47 -0.26 3.88 -17.68
C PRO A 47 0.51 5.03 -18.33
N GLY A 48 1.51 4.69 -19.14
CA GLY A 48 2.30 5.64 -19.94
C GLY A 48 3.46 6.32 -19.20
N ILE A 49 3.44 6.31 -17.86
CA ILE A 49 4.63 6.49 -17.02
C ILE A 49 5.20 5.09 -16.77
N GLY A 50 6.53 4.94 -16.73
CA GLY A 50 7.18 3.72 -16.23
C GLY A 50 7.05 3.55 -14.71
N GLN A 51 5.85 3.80 -14.16
CA GLN A 51 5.64 3.94 -12.74
C GLN A 51 5.60 2.57 -12.05
N ARG A 52 6.78 2.19 -11.58
CA ARG A 52 7.03 1.14 -10.59
C ARG A 52 6.07 1.26 -9.40
N SER A 53 5.41 0.17 -9.03
CA SER A 53 4.42 0.15 -7.94
C SER A 53 5.04 0.48 -6.57
N SER A 54 4.37 1.32 -5.78
CA SER A 54 4.69 1.53 -4.36
C SER A 54 3.82 0.66 -3.45
N GLY A 55 3.41 -0.53 -3.92
CA GLY A 55 2.48 -1.40 -3.21
C GLY A 55 1.06 -0.82 -3.08
N ASP A 56 0.77 0.34 -3.68
CA ASP A 56 -0.52 1.03 -3.68
C ASP A 56 -1.39 0.64 -4.89
N CYS A 57 -0.74 0.25 -5.98
CA CYS A 57 -1.32 -0.19 -7.24
C CYS A 57 -0.63 -1.47 -7.75
N PHE A 58 -1.22 -2.19 -8.70
CA PHE A 58 -0.63 -3.37 -9.34
C PHE A 58 -0.04 -3.01 -10.72
N GLU A 59 1.12 -3.58 -11.02
CA GLU A 59 1.78 -3.47 -12.33
C GLU A 59 1.04 -4.32 -13.40
N ALA A 60 1.41 -4.17 -14.67
CA ALA A 60 0.55 -4.56 -15.79
C ALA A 60 0.27 -6.07 -15.85
N ASN A 61 1.31 -6.91 -15.81
CA ASN A 61 1.15 -8.36 -15.88
C ASN A 61 0.46 -8.88 -14.61
N THR A 62 0.76 -8.31 -13.45
CA THR A 62 0.17 -8.70 -12.17
C THR A 62 -1.31 -8.30 -12.12
N MET A 63 -1.67 -7.14 -12.66
CA MET A 63 -3.06 -6.71 -12.81
C MET A 63 -3.82 -7.56 -13.82
N ASP A 64 -3.19 -8.00 -14.92
CA ASP A 64 -3.80 -8.95 -15.87
C ASP A 64 -4.08 -10.32 -15.22
N ASN A 65 -3.35 -10.70 -14.17
CA ASN A 65 -3.63 -11.87 -13.35
C ASN A 65 -4.70 -11.61 -12.28
N LEU A 66 -4.71 -10.43 -11.63
CA LEU A 66 -5.72 -10.07 -10.63
C LEU A 66 -7.11 -9.85 -11.24
N ALA A 67 -7.21 -8.94 -12.21
CA ALA A 67 -8.47 -8.49 -12.79
C ALA A 67 -8.95 -9.33 -13.99
N GLY A 68 -8.09 -10.19 -14.52
CA GLY A 68 -8.32 -10.85 -15.80
C GLY A 68 -7.87 -10.00 -16.99
N ALA A 69 -7.90 -10.60 -18.17
CA ALA A 69 -7.53 -9.98 -19.44
C ALA A 69 -8.38 -10.56 -20.58
N GLY A 70 -8.14 -10.15 -21.82
CA GLY A 70 -8.94 -10.59 -22.98
C GLY A 70 -9.00 -12.12 -23.14
N GLY A 71 -10.08 -12.74 -22.64
CA GLY A 71 -10.29 -14.19 -22.63
C GLY A 71 -9.87 -14.92 -21.35
N SER A 72 -9.58 -14.23 -20.24
CA SER A 72 -9.29 -14.84 -18.94
C SER A 72 -9.99 -14.14 -17.77
N PHE A 73 -10.56 -14.94 -16.87
CA PHE A 73 -11.26 -14.48 -15.66
C PHE A 73 -10.33 -13.79 -14.62
N GLY A 74 -9.03 -14.06 -14.67
CA GLY A 74 -8.12 -13.66 -13.58
C GLY A 74 -8.54 -14.23 -12.23
N ALA A 75 -8.09 -13.59 -11.15
CA ALA A 75 -8.46 -13.94 -9.79
C ALA A 75 -9.86 -13.40 -9.42
N VAL A 76 -10.22 -12.19 -9.86
CA VAL A 76 -11.53 -11.58 -9.55
C VAL A 76 -12.70 -12.35 -10.17
N GLY A 77 -12.53 -12.96 -11.35
CA GLY A 77 -13.53 -13.85 -11.95
C GLY A 77 -13.35 -15.33 -11.60
N SER A 78 -12.47 -15.68 -10.65
CA SER A 78 -12.33 -17.10 -10.27
C SER A 78 -13.62 -17.72 -9.71
N PRO A 79 -14.52 -16.99 -9.01
CA PRO A 79 -15.82 -17.52 -8.60
C PRO A 79 -16.81 -17.78 -9.76
N ASP A 80 -16.73 -17.02 -10.87
CA ASP A 80 -17.51 -17.25 -12.10
C ASP A 80 -17.07 -18.53 -12.84
N SER A 81 -15.84 -19.00 -12.60
CA SER A 81 -15.19 -19.99 -13.45
C SER A 81 -15.98 -21.31 -13.46
N PRO A 82 -16.46 -21.81 -14.63
CA PRO A 82 -17.41 -22.92 -14.65
C PRO A 82 -16.91 -24.20 -13.95
N VAL A 83 -17.62 -24.77 -12.98
CA VAL A 83 -18.96 -24.39 -12.45
C VAL A 83 -18.84 -23.25 -11.43
N PRO A 84 -19.67 -22.19 -11.47
CA PRO A 84 -19.59 -21.09 -10.50
C PRO A 84 -19.73 -21.52 -9.03
N LEU A 85 -19.25 -20.66 -8.12
CA LEU A 85 -19.45 -20.82 -6.68
C LEU A 85 -20.89 -20.50 -6.22
N GLY A 86 -21.19 -20.70 -4.93
CA GLY A 86 -22.52 -20.45 -4.38
C GLY A 86 -22.81 -18.98 -4.11
N HIS A 87 -24.03 -18.69 -3.62
CA HIS A 87 -24.48 -17.34 -3.25
C HIS A 87 -23.55 -16.64 -2.25
N GLU A 88 -22.75 -17.39 -1.49
CA GLU A 88 -21.77 -16.84 -0.55
C GLU A 88 -20.59 -16.15 -1.23
N ALA A 89 -20.31 -16.44 -2.50
CA ALA A 89 -19.32 -15.71 -3.29
C ALA A 89 -19.91 -14.42 -3.91
N HIS A 90 -21.19 -14.45 -4.31
CA HIS A 90 -21.89 -13.37 -5.03
C HIS A 90 -22.72 -12.44 -4.12
N CYS A 91 -22.79 -12.71 -2.81
CA CYS A 91 -23.63 -12.00 -1.85
C CYS A 91 -25.15 -12.07 -2.08
N ASP A 92 -25.60 -13.11 -2.78
CA ASP A 92 -27.01 -13.35 -3.11
C ASP A 92 -27.80 -14.05 -1.97
N ASP A 93 -29.07 -14.34 -2.25
CA ASP A 93 -30.07 -14.97 -1.35
C ASP A 93 -30.38 -14.20 -0.05
N ALA A 94 -29.86 -12.97 0.12
CA ALA A 94 -30.18 -12.07 1.23
C ALA A 94 -31.33 -11.09 0.88
N ASP A 95 -32.31 -11.55 0.10
CA ASP A 95 -33.48 -10.76 -0.26
C ASP A 95 -34.45 -10.55 0.90
N PHE A 96 -35.00 -9.33 0.99
CA PHE A 96 -36.01 -8.97 1.99
C PHE A 96 -36.92 -7.86 1.48
N LEU A 97 -38.22 -7.97 1.78
CA LEU A 97 -39.20 -6.93 1.55
C LEU A 97 -40.13 -6.81 2.76
N ASP A 98 -40.23 -5.62 3.33
CA ASP A 98 -41.11 -5.34 4.48
C ASP A 98 -42.58 -5.21 4.05
N VAL A 99 -43.17 -6.36 3.69
CA VAL A 99 -44.60 -6.53 3.38
C VAL A 99 -45.12 -7.81 4.03
N PRO A 100 -46.41 -7.87 4.40
CA PRO A 100 -47.02 -9.12 4.85
C PRO A 100 -46.82 -10.25 3.82
N GLU A 101 -46.64 -11.48 4.33
CA GLU A 101 -46.56 -12.71 3.52
C GLU A 101 -45.34 -12.80 2.58
N TYR A 102 -44.33 -11.94 2.71
CA TYR A 102 -43.07 -12.09 1.95
C TYR A 102 -42.33 -13.39 2.36
N PRO A 103 -41.80 -14.21 1.42
CA PRO A 103 -41.35 -15.57 1.74
C PRO A 103 -40.11 -15.69 2.64
N GLN A 104 -39.24 -14.67 2.70
CA GLN A 104 -38.02 -14.69 3.51
C GLN A 104 -38.07 -13.62 4.61
N SER A 105 -37.82 -14.02 5.87
CA SER A 105 -37.81 -13.09 7.00
C SER A 105 -36.54 -12.22 7.03
N ARG A 106 -36.58 -11.10 7.74
CA ARG A 106 -35.44 -10.17 7.90
C ARG A 106 -34.24 -10.89 8.52
N GLU A 107 -34.48 -11.71 9.53
CA GLU A 107 -33.49 -12.50 10.24
C GLU A 107 -32.82 -13.48 9.27
N LYS A 108 -33.62 -14.17 8.45
CA LYS A 108 -33.09 -15.16 7.51
C LYS A 108 -32.24 -14.51 6.41
N ALA A 109 -32.70 -13.39 5.86
CA ALA A 109 -31.91 -12.61 4.90
C ALA A 109 -30.58 -12.12 5.53
N THR A 110 -30.61 -11.73 6.81
CA THR A 110 -29.40 -11.34 7.57
C THR A 110 -28.44 -12.53 7.80
N GLU A 111 -28.93 -13.76 8.03
CA GLU A 111 -28.08 -14.97 8.05
C GLU A 111 -27.37 -15.19 6.70
N MET A 112 -28.08 -15.01 5.58
CA MET A 112 -27.51 -15.22 4.24
C MET A 112 -26.43 -14.17 3.92
N LEU A 113 -26.68 -12.90 4.25
CA LEU A 113 -25.68 -11.84 4.13
C LEU A 113 -24.46 -12.08 5.03
N GLN A 114 -24.66 -12.61 6.24
CA GLN A 114 -23.56 -13.01 7.12
C GLN A 114 -22.71 -14.13 6.50
N LYS A 115 -23.30 -15.12 5.81
CA LYS A 115 -22.52 -16.17 5.12
C LYS A 115 -21.60 -15.59 4.06
N CYS A 116 -22.12 -14.70 3.19
CA CYS A 116 -21.29 -14.03 2.20
C CYS A 116 -20.12 -13.29 2.87
N ILE A 117 -20.41 -12.45 3.87
CA ILE A 117 -19.38 -11.65 4.52
C ILE A 117 -18.36 -12.52 5.26
N SER A 118 -18.77 -13.68 5.81
CA SER A 118 -17.83 -14.69 6.31
C SER A 118 -16.96 -15.27 5.19
N HIS A 119 -17.53 -15.71 4.07
CA HIS A 119 -16.78 -16.22 2.92
C HIS A 119 -15.75 -15.20 2.39
N LEU A 120 -16.14 -13.92 2.26
CA LEU A 120 -15.24 -12.86 1.82
C LEU A 120 -14.12 -12.56 2.85
N ARG A 121 -14.42 -12.63 4.16
CA ARG A 121 -13.39 -12.58 5.23
C ARG A 121 -12.42 -13.77 5.13
N ASP A 122 -12.93 -14.97 4.89
CA ASP A 122 -12.12 -16.18 4.74
C ASP A 122 -11.20 -16.09 3.51
N ARG A 123 -11.69 -15.58 2.37
CA ARG A 123 -10.86 -15.34 1.16
C ARG A 123 -9.79 -14.26 1.38
N ILE A 124 -10.09 -13.19 2.13
CA ILE A 124 -9.07 -12.24 2.59
C ILE A 124 -8.02 -12.94 3.46
N GLN A 125 -8.44 -13.74 4.45
CA GLN A 125 -7.51 -14.44 5.35
C GLN A 125 -6.68 -15.51 4.63
N GLU A 126 -7.24 -16.17 3.62
CA GLU A 126 -6.53 -17.10 2.74
C GLU A 126 -5.39 -16.39 1.99
N GLY A 127 -5.70 -15.29 1.29
CA GLY A 127 -4.69 -14.49 0.58
C GLY A 127 -3.65 -13.85 1.51
N VAL A 128 -4.04 -13.48 2.74
CA VAL A 128 -3.10 -13.03 3.79
C VAL A 128 -2.22 -14.19 4.27
N THR A 129 -2.74 -15.40 4.39
CA THR A 129 -1.97 -16.56 4.90
C THR A 129 -0.92 -17.04 3.90
N TYR A 130 -1.28 -17.16 2.62
CA TYR A 130 -0.36 -17.51 1.54
C TYR A 130 0.70 -16.44 1.27
N ALA A 131 0.58 -15.23 1.83
CA ALA A 131 1.62 -14.22 1.73
C ALA A 131 2.94 -14.65 2.41
N ALA A 132 2.88 -15.59 3.37
CA ALA A 132 4.05 -16.23 3.97
C ALA A 132 4.93 -16.96 2.95
N GLU A 133 4.34 -17.81 2.11
CA GLU A 133 5.04 -18.70 1.17
C GLU A 133 5.75 -17.96 0.01
N MET A 134 5.51 -16.66 -0.15
CA MET A 134 6.34 -15.82 -1.03
C MET A 134 7.76 -15.61 -0.46
N LEU A 135 7.97 -15.94 0.82
CA LEU A 135 9.24 -15.84 1.52
C LEU A 135 9.72 -17.21 2.06
N ASP A 136 11.03 -17.34 2.27
CA ASP A 136 11.61 -18.47 3.00
C ASP A 136 11.74 -18.20 4.51
N ASP A 137 12.28 -19.17 5.26
CA ASP A 137 12.52 -19.07 6.70
C ASP A 137 13.60 -18.01 7.07
N ASP A 138 14.44 -17.60 6.11
CA ASP A 138 15.38 -16.46 6.22
C ASP A 138 14.72 -15.11 5.83
N LEU A 139 13.42 -15.13 5.51
CA LEU A 139 12.56 -14.00 5.13
C LEU A 139 12.89 -13.40 3.76
N GLN A 140 13.62 -14.12 2.90
CA GLN A 140 14.01 -13.76 1.53
C GLN A 140 12.93 -14.17 0.52
N LEU A 141 12.86 -13.51 -0.63
CA LEU A 141 11.87 -13.82 -1.67
C LEU A 141 12.19 -15.12 -2.41
N VAL A 142 11.28 -16.10 -2.37
CA VAL A 142 11.43 -17.38 -3.09
C VAL A 142 11.06 -17.19 -4.57
N PRO A 143 12.01 -17.26 -5.52
CA PRO A 143 11.74 -16.79 -6.88
C PRO A 143 10.67 -17.58 -7.63
N SER A 144 10.55 -18.89 -7.37
CA SER A 144 9.50 -19.73 -7.97
C SER A 144 8.10 -19.29 -7.55
N GLU A 145 7.95 -18.76 -6.35
CA GLU A 145 6.65 -18.45 -5.75
C GLU A 145 6.13 -17.05 -6.10
N VAL A 146 6.98 -16.22 -6.72
CA VAL A 146 6.68 -14.81 -7.04
C VAL A 146 6.84 -14.46 -8.52
N ASP A 147 7.64 -15.21 -9.29
CA ASP A 147 7.81 -14.99 -10.74
C ASP A 147 6.57 -15.43 -11.53
N ILE A 148 5.89 -14.45 -12.12
CA ILE A 148 4.74 -14.63 -13.03
C ILE A 148 5.09 -14.34 -14.50
N SER A 149 6.33 -13.98 -14.81
CA SER A 149 6.75 -13.50 -16.14
C SER A 149 6.72 -14.59 -17.22
N GLY A 150 7.05 -15.83 -16.87
CA GLY A 150 7.10 -16.96 -17.81
C GLY A 150 5.76 -17.68 -18.01
N THR A 151 4.80 -17.53 -17.10
CA THR A 151 3.48 -18.22 -17.14
C THR A 151 2.49 -17.49 -16.23
N SER A 152 1.29 -17.18 -16.73
CA SER A 152 0.20 -16.62 -15.93
C SER A 152 -0.22 -17.55 -14.78
N CYS A 153 -0.87 -17.00 -13.76
CA CYS A 153 -1.53 -17.78 -12.72
C CYS A 153 -2.67 -18.61 -13.29
N THR A 154 -2.83 -19.83 -12.77
CA THR A 154 -4.03 -20.64 -12.94
C THR A 154 -4.76 -20.62 -11.62
N PHE A 155 -6.01 -20.19 -11.62
CA PHE A 155 -6.84 -20.08 -10.43
C PHE A 155 -7.78 -21.29 -10.32
N ARG A 156 -8.28 -21.55 -9.11
CA ARG A 156 -9.11 -22.70 -8.78
C ARG A 156 -10.38 -22.74 -9.65
N ILE A 157 -10.53 -23.83 -10.41
CA ILE A 157 -11.79 -24.22 -11.04
C ILE A 157 -12.60 -25.01 -9.99
N PRO A 158 -13.86 -24.64 -9.66
CA PRO A 158 -14.65 -25.39 -8.68
C PRO A 158 -14.93 -26.83 -9.13
N GLY A 159 -14.81 -27.77 -8.20
CA GLY A 159 -14.80 -29.21 -8.50
C GLY A 159 -13.47 -29.76 -9.05
N GLY A 160 -12.52 -28.90 -9.40
CA GLY A 160 -11.16 -29.28 -9.74
C GLY A 160 -10.29 -29.58 -8.51
N ILE A 161 -9.20 -30.33 -8.72
CA ILE A 161 -8.08 -30.36 -7.78
C ILE A 161 -7.47 -28.95 -7.76
N SER A 162 -7.27 -28.37 -6.58
CA SER A 162 -6.45 -27.17 -6.45
C SER A 162 -5.02 -27.55 -6.85
N PHE A 163 -4.59 -27.09 -8.03
CA PHE A 163 -3.21 -27.28 -8.46
C PHE A 163 -2.29 -26.52 -7.49
N PRO A 164 -1.14 -27.09 -7.08
CA PRO A 164 -0.15 -26.35 -6.32
C PRO A 164 0.34 -25.18 -7.17
N GLY A 165 -0.23 -24.01 -6.90
CA GLY A 165 0.11 -22.74 -7.52
C GLY A 165 1.22 -22.04 -6.74
N ARG A 166 1.86 -21.09 -7.42
CA ARG A 166 2.86 -20.21 -6.79
C ARG A 166 2.20 -19.39 -5.69
N ALA A 167 2.87 -19.16 -4.57
CA ALA A 167 2.30 -18.39 -3.44
C ALA A 167 1.66 -17.05 -3.86
N LYS A 168 2.32 -16.27 -4.74
CA LYS A 168 1.77 -15.02 -5.27
C LYS A 168 0.42 -15.21 -5.99
N CYS A 169 0.23 -16.32 -6.69
CA CYS A 169 -1.05 -16.63 -7.32
C CYS A 169 -2.15 -16.88 -6.26
N HIS A 170 -1.86 -17.59 -5.17
CA HIS A 170 -2.84 -17.78 -4.08
C HIS A 170 -3.15 -16.46 -3.34
N VAL A 171 -2.14 -15.59 -3.15
CA VAL A 171 -2.33 -14.22 -2.63
C VAL A 171 -3.30 -13.43 -3.51
N LEU A 172 -3.12 -13.48 -4.84
CA LEU A 172 -4.03 -12.85 -5.80
C LEU A 172 -5.42 -13.51 -5.79
N GLU A 173 -5.52 -14.84 -5.69
CA GLU A 173 -6.80 -15.57 -5.72
C GLU A 173 -7.67 -15.32 -4.48
N GLY A 174 -7.06 -15.29 -3.30
CA GLY A 174 -7.76 -14.94 -2.06
C GLY A 174 -8.26 -13.49 -2.09
N PHE A 175 -7.39 -12.55 -2.49
CA PHE A 175 -7.78 -11.14 -2.62
C PHE A 175 -8.83 -10.92 -3.72
N GLY A 176 -8.64 -11.50 -4.90
CA GLY A 176 -9.56 -11.38 -6.05
C GLY A 176 -10.93 -11.99 -5.77
N GLY A 177 -11.00 -13.19 -5.19
CA GLY A 177 -12.25 -13.81 -4.78
C GLY A 177 -13.00 -13.03 -3.70
N ALA A 178 -12.29 -12.28 -2.84
CA ALA A 178 -12.92 -11.34 -1.92
C ALA A 178 -13.40 -10.04 -2.60
N LEU A 179 -12.68 -9.57 -3.63
CA LEU A 179 -13.13 -8.42 -4.43
C LEU A 179 -14.40 -8.73 -5.23
N HIS A 180 -14.54 -9.96 -5.74
CA HIS A 180 -15.71 -10.45 -6.48
C HIS A 180 -17.03 -10.12 -5.74
N GLY A 181 -17.26 -10.75 -4.59
CA GLY A 181 -18.47 -10.52 -3.79
C GLY A 181 -18.63 -9.12 -3.21
N VAL A 182 -17.53 -8.38 -3.01
CA VAL A 182 -17.59 -6.94 -2.65
C VAL A 182 -18.11 -6.09 -3.81
N GLN A 183 -17.79 -6.43 -5.05
CA GLN A 183 -18.30 -5.73 -6.23
C GLN A 183 -19.74 -6.17 -6.53
N ASP A 184 -20.04 -7.47 -6.47
CA ASP A 184 -21.39 -8.04 -6.65
C ASP A 184 -22.39 -7.52 -5.62
N PHE A 185 -21.98 -7.30 -4.37
CA PHE A 185 -22.84 -6.65 -3.38
C PHE A 185 -23.40 -5.30 -3.89
N TYR A 186 -22.64 -4.52 -4.66
CA TYR A 186 -23.16 -3.28 -5.25
C TYR A 186 -23.97 -3.53 -6.53
N ALA A 187 -23.74 -4.64 -7.24
CA ALA A 187 -24.51 -5.03 -8.43
C ALA A 187 -25.88 -5.61 -8.08
N HIS A 188 -25.95 -6.59 -7.17
CA HIS A 188 -27.15 -7.38 -6.89
C HIS A 188 -27.92 -6.91 -5.65
N SER A 189 -27.43 -5.89 -4.91
CA SER A 189 -28.18 -5.27 -3.81
C SER A 189 -28.87 -3.96 -4.20
N ASN A 190 -29.81 -3.55 -3.35
CA ASN A 190 -30.47 -2.25 -3.43
C ASN A 190 -29.69 -1.09 -2.74
N TRP A 191 -28.42 -1.29 -2.35
CA TRP A 191 -27.63 -0.30 -1.59
C TRP A 191 -27.49 1.05 -2.31
N ALA A 192 -26.95 1.01 -3.55
CA ALA A 192 -26.72 2.20 -4.37
C ALA A 192 -28.01 2.78 -4.99
N ASP A 193 -29.05 1.95 -5.09
CA ASP A 193 -30.20 2.19 -5.95
C ASP A 193 -31.06 3.38 -5.51
N TYR A 194 -31.54 4.13 -6.50
CA TYR A 194 -32.79 4.87 -6.39
C TYR A 194 -33.95 4.04 -6.99
N ALA A 195 -35.13 4.13 -6.38
CA ALA A 195 -36.34 3.47 -6.86
C ALA A 195 -37.59 4.22 -6.38
N GLU A 196 -38.61 4.28 -7.23
CA GLU A 196 -39.89 4.94 -6.96
C GLU A 196 -41.02 3.92 -6.75
N PRO A 197 -42.08 4.27 -5.99
CA PRO A 197 -43.26 3.41 -5.80
C PRO A 197 -44.00 3.10 -7.11
N PRO A 198 -44.79 1.99 -7.18
CA PRO A 198 -45.12 1.08 -6.09
C PRO A 198 -44.00 0.07 -5.80
N TYR A 199 -43.59 -0.04 -4.54
CA TYR A 199 -42.62 -1.05 -4.11
C TYR A 199 -43.28 -2.43 -4.03
N ASN A 200 -42.60 -3.45 -4.56
CA ASN A 200 -43.04 -4.84 -4.63
C ASN A 200 -41.84 -5.74 -4.99
N ARG A 201 -42.01 -7.06 -5.11
CA ARG A 201 -40.90 -7.99 -5.40
C ARG A 201 -40.14 -7.71 -6.71
N PHE A 202 -40.79 -7.14 -7.72
CA PHE A 202 -40.19 -6.73 -9.01
C PHE A 202 -39.64 -5.29 -9.01
N ASN A 203 -39.85 -4.58 -7.90
CA ASN A 203 -39.45 -3.20 -7.70
C ASN A 203 -39.16 -2.96 -6.22
N PRO A 204 -38.13 -3.60 -5.64
CA PRO A 204 -37.75 -3.34 -4.26
C PRO A 204 -37.34 -1.87 -4.09
N PRO A 205 -37.57 -1.28 -2.90
CA PRO A 205 -37.09 0.06 -2.60
C PRO A 205 -35.56 0.14 -2.74
N GLY A 206 -35.04 1.30 -3.09
CA GLY A 206 -33.59 1.57 -3.07
C GLY A 206 -33.18 2.21 -1.74
N LEU A 207 -31.97 1.94 -1.25
CA LEU A 207 -31.44 2.60 -0.06
C LEU A 207 -30.82 3.97 -0.36
N ASN A 208 -30.59 4.30 -1.64
CA ASN A 208 -30.07 5.59 -2.11
C ASN A 208 -28.76 6.02 -1.40
N ARG A 209 -27.86 5.06 -1.14
CA ARG A 209 -26.56 5.31 -0.54
C ARG A 209 -25.52 5.75 -1.57
N ASP A 210 -24.65 6.67 -1.18
CA ASP A 210 -23.51 7.17 -1.95
C ASP A 210 -22.14 6.93 -1.26
N ASP A 211 -22.19 6.29 -0.08
CA ASP A 211 -21.08 5.77 0.70
C ASP A 211 -20.90 4.24 0.54
N ILE A 212 -19.69 3.77 0.86
CA ILE A 212 -19.34 2.34 0.85
C ILE A 212 -19.95 1.63 2.07
N ALA A 213 -20.41 0.40 1.88
CA ALA A 213 -21.12 -0.37 2.89
C ALA A 213 -20.23 -0.66 4.12
N PRO A 214 -20.58 -0.20 5.33
CA PRO A 214 -19.77 -0.45 6.54
C PRO A 214 -19.65 -1.95 6.86
N LEU A 215 -20.71 -2.71 6.59
CA LEU A 215 -20.79 -4.17 6.72
C LEU A 215 -19.74 -4.94 5.88
N LEU A 216 -19.19 -4.32 4.83
CA LEU A 216 -18.11 -4.87 4.00
C LEU A 216 -16.70 -4.48 4.48
N ASP A 217 -16.49 -3.93 5.68
CA ASP A 217 -15.12 -3.85 6.23
C ASP A 217 -14.67 -5.27 6.68
N LEU A 218 -14.04 -6.01 5.76
CA LEU A 218 -13.64 -7.42 5.92
C LEU A 218 -12.55 -7.67 6.98
N ARG A 219 -12.21 -6.65 7.79
CA ARG A 219 -11.34 -6.77 8.97
C ARG A 219 -12.11 -6.96 10.29
N MET A 220 -13.43 -6.76 10.27
CA MET A 220 -14.31 -6.99 11.42
C MET A 220 -14.34 -8.48 11.82
N THR A 221 -14.42 -8.74 13.12
CA THR A 221 -14.60 -10.09 13.66
C THR A 221 -16.03 -10.38 14.11
N ILE A 222 -16.86 -9.34 14.32
CA ILE A 222 -18.25 -9.49 14.77
C ILE A 222 -19.22 -9.96 13.67
N PRO A 223 -20.37 -10.57 14.07
CA PRO A 223 -21.52 -10.71 13.17
C PRO A 223 -22.05 -9.35 12.72
N VAL A 224 -22.57 -9.27 11.48
CA VAL A 224 -23.04 -8.01 10.90
C VAL A 224 -24.47 -7.63 11.29
N ALA A 225 -25.18 -8.46 12.06
CA ALA A 225 -26.63 -8.38 12.25
C ALA A 225 -27.13 -6.98 12.66
N ASP A 226 -26.49 -6.35 13.64
CA ASP A 226 -26.85 -5.02 14.15
C ASP A 226 -26.48 -3.87 13.18
N SER A 227 -25.71 -4.16 12.12
CA SER A 227 -25.28 -3.20 11.10
C SER A 227 -26.06 -3.29 9.78
N VAL A 228 -26.94 -4.29 9.62
CA VAL A 228 -27.76 -4.47 8.41
C VAL A 228 -28.89 -3.43 8.39
N PRO A 229 -28.98 -2.53 7.40
CA PRO A 229 -30.13 -1.66 7.26
C PRO A 229 -31.40 -2.49 7.04
N HIS A 230 -32.48 -2.20 7.76
CA HIS A 230 -33.73 -2.98 7.73
C HIS A 230 -34.24 -3.30 6.31
N ASN A 231 -34.14 -2.32 5.39
CA ASN A 231 -34.59 -2.46 4.01
C ASN A 231 -33.51 -2.96 3.02
N LEU A 232 -32.33 -3.42 3.48
CA LEU A 232 -31.29 -3.96 2.60
C LEU A 232 -31.73 -5.31 2.02
N SER A 233 -31.75 -5.42 0.70
CA SER A 233 -32.05 -6.64 -0.04
C SER A 233 -30.94 -6.88 -1.05
N THR A 234 -30.45 -8.12 -1.12
CA THR A 234 -29.80 -8.64 -2.34
C THR A 234 -30.82 -9.44 -3.15
N GLY A 235 -30.41 -10.09 -4.25
CA GLY A 235 -31.29 -10.89 -5.09
C GLY A 235 -31.23 -12.38 -4.73
N CYS A 236 -32.38 -13.07 -4.79
CA CYS A 236 -32.41 -14.52 -4.73
C CYS A 236 -31.92 -15.12 -6.07
N PHE A 237 -30.94 -16.03 -6.04
CA PHE A 237 -30.32 -16.58 -7.25
C PHE A 237 -30.64 -18.07 -7.48
N VAL A 238 -31.14 -18.37 -8.68
CA VAL A 238 -31.47 -19.72 -9.18
C VAL A 238 -31.30 -19.74 -10.70
N LEU A 239 -31.15 -20.94 -11.28
CA LEU A 239 -31.23 -21.11 -12.73
C LEU A 239 -32.56 -21.76 -13.16
N PRO A 240 -33.23 -21.24 -14.21
CA PRO A 240 -32.91 -20.02 -14.95
C PRO A 240 -33.25 -18.76 -14.12
N ASP A 241 -32.34 -17.80 -14.08
CA ASP A 241 -32.59 -16.52 -13.40
C ASP A 241 -33.55 -15.66 -14.24
N THR A 242 -34.58 -15.15 -13.59
CA THR A 242 -35.70 -14.43 -14.19
C THR A 242 -36.37 -13.52 -13.15
N THR A 243 -37.11 -12.50 -13.58
CA THR A 243 -37.79 -11.57 -12.67
C THR A 243 -38.96 -12.18 -11.88
N GLU A 244 -39.55 -13.28 -12.35
CA GLU A 244 -40.59 -14.03 -11.61
C GLU A 244 -40.01 -15.03 -10.60
N GLY A 245 -38.74 -15.42 -10.79
CA GLY A 245 -38.07 -16.44 -10.01
C GLY A 245 -38.46 -17.87 -10.41
N PHE A 246 -37.71 -18.82 -9.87
CA PHE A 246 -37.94 -20.25 -10.09
C PHE A 246 -37.58 -21.03 -8.81
N PHE A 247 -38.17 -22.21 -8.61
CA PHE A 247 -37.96 -23.04 -7.41
C PHE A 247 -37.91 -22.21 -6.09
N GLY A 248 -36.74 -22.13 -5.43
CA GLY A 248 -36.55 -21.43 -4.16
C GLY A 248 -36.65 -19.90 -4.20
N CYS A 249 -36.69 -19.29 -5.40
CA CYS A 249 -36.87 -17.85 -5.60
C CYS A 249 -38.26 -17.46 -6.11
N GLU A 250 -39.19 -18.40 -6.27
CA GLU A 250 -40.55 -18.07 -6.71
C GLU A 250 -41.22 -17.13 -5.71
N ASN A 251 -41.76 -16.00 -6.19
CA ASN A 251 -42.37 -14.93 -5.39
C ASN A 251 -41.40 -14.10 -4.50
N ARG A 252 -40.08 -14.34 -4.54
CA ARG A 252 -39.05 -13.48 -3.90
C ARG A 252 -38.58 -12.35 -4.84
N ILE A 253 -37.75 -11.45 -4.34
CA ILE A 253 -36.94 -10.53 -5.15
C ILE A 253 -35.79 -11.35 -5.71
N THR A 254 -35.63 -11.38 -7.03
CA THR A 254 -34.62 -12.20 -7.70
C THR A 254 -33.35 -11.42 -8.03
N HIS A 255 -32.26 -12.14 -8.30
CA HIS A 255 -31.04 -11.59 -8.89
C HIS A 255 -31.38 -10.75 -10.14
N ALA A 256 -32.12 -11.31 -11.11
CA ALA A 256 -32.62 -10.61 -12.30
C ALA A 256 -33.51 -9.36 -12.04
N THR A 257 -33.91 -9.11 -10.80
CA THR A 257 -34.66 -7.90 -10.41
C THR A 257 -33.76 -6.78 -9.88
N LEU A 258 -32.61 -7.12 -9.29
CA LEU A 258 -31.68 -6.17 -8.68
C LEU A 258 -30.37 -5.97 -9.47
N GLU A 259 -30.02 -6.92 -10.33
CA GLU A 259 -28.84 -6.95 -11.21
C GLU A 259 -28.50 -5.61 -11.87
N LYS A 260 -27.21 -5.30 -11.96
CA LYS A 260 -26.66 -4.07 -12.59
C LYS A 260 -25.38 -4.39 -13.36
N ASP A 261 -25.30 -5.58 -13.92
CA ASP A 261 -24.09 -6.33 -14.23
C ASP A 261 -23.84 -6.58 -15.73
N LYS A 262 -24.77 -6.17 -16.59
CA LYS A 262 -24.72 -6.33 -18.06
C LYS A 262 -24.38 -5.02 -18.78
N GLY A 263 -23.60 -4.16 -18.12
CA GLY A 263 -23.38 -2.76 -18.49
C GLY A 263 -21.95 -2.44 -18.90
N VAL A 264 -21.79 -1.73 -20.01
CA VAL A 264 -20.46 -1.39 -20.55
C VAL A 264 -19.84 -0.23 -19.77
N ILE A 265 -18.73 -0.47 -19.05
CA ILE A 265 -17.96 0.57 -18.33
C ILE A 265 -16.79 1.07 -19.19
N ASP A 266 -16.53 2.38 -19.24
CA ASP A 266 -15.30 2.95 -19.78
C ASP A 266 -14.12 2.70 -18.82
N ARG A 267 -13.18 1.84 -19.24
CA ARG A 267 -12.00 1.40 -18.47
C ARG A 267 -11.01 2.52 -18.11
N LYS A 268 -11.17 3.75 -18.60
CA LYS A 268 -10.29 4.89 -18.28
C LYS A 268 -10.90 5.87 -17.28
N THR A 269 -12.22 6.01 -17.27
CA THR A 269 -12.94 7.05 -16.53
C THR A 269 -13.93 6.52 -15.51
N GLY A 270 -14.30 5.24 -15.57
CA GLY A 270 -15.35 4.64 -14.74
C GLY A 270 -16.77 5.06 -15.12
N LYS A 271 -16.93 5.84 -16.20
CA LYS A 271 -18.25 6.20 -16.70
C LYS A 271 -18.91 5.02 -17.40
N ILE A 272 -20.20 4.84 -17.15
CA ILE A 272 -21.01 3.88 -17.88
C ILE A 272 -21.28 4.39 -19.31
N LEU A 273 -21.34 3.46 -20.26
CA LEU A 273 -21.66 3.70 -21.68
C LEU A 273 -23.01 3.08 -22.07
N VAL A 274 -23.36 1.96 -21.42
CA VAL A 274 -24.65 1.25 -21.52
C VAL A 274 -24.90 0.60 -20.15
N ALA A 275 -26.14 0.55 -19.65
CA ALA A 275 -26.44 -0.08 -18.36
C ALA A 275 -26.99 -1.52 -18.45
N GLY A 276 -27.70 -1.87 -19.53
CA GLY A 276 -27.95 -3.25 -19.97
C GLY A 276 -28.86 -4.14 -19.12
N SER A 277 -29.18 -3.77 -17.88
CA SER A 277 -30.21 -4.42 -17.06
C SER A 277 -31.41 -3.50 -16.78
N PRO A 278 -32.63 -4.03 -16.59
CA PRO A 278 -33.82 -3.22 -16.30
C PRO A 278 -33.78 -2.45 -14.96
N ARG A 279 -32.85 -2.78 -14.06
CA ARG A 279 -32.62 -2.08 -12.79
C ARG A 279 -31.50 -1.05 -12.91
N GLY A 280 -30.45 -1.36 -13.68
CA GLY A 280 -29.32 -0.46 -13.97
C GLY A 280 -29.70 0.70 -14.88
N GLU A 281 -30.50 0.46 -15.93
CA GLU A 281 -30.98 1.48 -16.88
C GLU A 281 -31.86 2.57 -16.26
N ARG A 282 -32.41 2.32 -15.06
CA ARG A 282 -33.33 3.26 -14.42
C ARG A 282 -32.69 4.61 -14.15
N PHE A 283 -33.48 5.65 -14.37
CA PHE A 283 -33.08 7.05 -14.18
C PHE A 283 -31.84 7.41 -15.01
N ASP A 284 -31.85 7.01 -16.29
CA ASP A 284 -30.77 7.27 -17.26
C ASP A 284 -29.42 6.66 -16.81
N GLY A 285 -29.47 5.39 -16.37
CA GLY A 285 -28.30 4.62 -15.95
C GLY A 285 -27.74 4.92 -14.54
N ILE A 286 -28.33 5.87 -13.79
CA ILE A 286 -27.80 6.33 -12.49
C ILE A 286 -27.57 5.19 -11.49
N ASN A 287 -28.44 4.17 -11.47
CA ASN A 287 -28.29 3.03 -10.58
C ASN A 287 -27.01 2.23 -10.87
N PHE A 288 -26.72 1.97 -12.15
CA PHE A 288 -25.49 1.27 -12.56
C PHE A 288 -24.24 2.13 -12.30
N GLN A 289 -24.25 3.43 -12.64
CA GLN A 289 -23.11 4.30 -12.39
C GLN A 289 -22.75 4.35 -10.90
N ARG A 290 -23.75 4.46 -10.01
CA ARG A 290 -23.51 4.45 -8.56
C ARG A 290 -22.97 3.12 -8.04
N ALA A 291 -23.46 1.99 -8.57
CA ALA A 291 -22.91 0.68 -8.22
C ALA A 291 -21.43 0.59 -8.59
N VAL A 292 -21.06 1.02 -9.80
CA VAL A 292 -19.65 1.10 -10.26
C VAL A 292 -18.83 2.06 -9.39
N ASP A 293 -19.32 3.26 -9.11
CA ASP A 293 -18.62 4.26 -8.29
C ASP A 293 -18.32 3.72 -6.87
N LEU A 294 -19.28 3.01 -6.26
CA LEU A 294 -19.11 2.38 -4.95
C LEU A 294 -18.20 1.16 -5.01
N ALA A 295 -18.36 0.26 -5.98
CA ALA A 295 -17.51 -0.91 -6.16
C ALA A 295 -16.03 -0.51 -6.40
N VAL A 296 -15.76 0.57 -7.14
CA VAL A 296 -14.42 1.14 -7.33
C VAL A 296 -13.87 1.78 -6.04
N LYS A 297 -14.68 2.53 -5.27
CA LYS A 297 -14.28 3.06 -3.96
C LYS A 297 -13.94 1.94 -2.97
N ASP A 298 -14.79 0.91 -2.91
CA ASP A 298 -14.65 -0.19 -1.96
C ASP A 298 -13.49 -1.12 -2.32
N THR A 299 -13.28 -1.43 -3.60
CA THR A 299 -12.11 -2.20 -4.06
C THR A 299 -10.79 -1.54 -3.62
N ARG A 300 -10.72 -0.20 -3.58
CA ARG A 300 -9.57 0.54 -3.01
C ARG A 300 -9.48 0.42 -1.48
N ARG A 301 -10.62 0.46 -0.76
CA ARG A 301 -10.67 0.14 0.68
C ARG A 301 -10.16 -1.28 0.95
N GLN A 302 -10.60 -2.28 0.18
CA GLN A 302 -10.19 -3.66 0.39
C GLN A 302 -8.70 -3.87 0.13
N TRP A 303 -8.09 -3.20 -0.86
CA TRP A 303 -6.63 -3.27 -1.04
C TRP A 303 -5.86 -2.58 0.12
N HIS A 304 -6.35 -1.45 0.62
CA HIS A 304 -5.81 -0.83 1.84
C HIS A 304 -5.94 -1.77 3.05
N ASN A 305 -7.11 -2.38 3.24
CA ASN A 305 -7.41 -3.32 4.33
C ASN A 305 -6.53 -4.58 4.27
N PHE A 306 -6.40 -5.20 3.09
CA PHE A 306 -5.63 -6.42 2.87
C PHE A 306 -4.15 -6.21 3.22
N ARG A 307 -3.54 -5.11 2.74
CA ARG A 307 -2.17 -4.71 3.12
C ARG A 307 -2.02 -4.52 4.61
N ASN A 308 -2.99 -3.90 5.27
CA ASN A 308 -3.00 -3.73 6.72
C ASN A 308 -3.15 -5.08 7.46
N SER A 309 -3.94 -6.04 6.94
CA SER A 309 -4.04 -7.39 7.51
C SER A 309 -2.74 -8.19 7.40
N ILE A 310 -2.01 -8.10 6.28
CA ILE A 310 -0.64 -8.67 6.18
C ILE A 310 0.27 -8.03 7.24
N LYS A 311 0.26 -6.70 7.38
CA LYS A 311 1.06 -5.96 8.38
C LYS A 311 0.73 -6.32 9.84
N ARG A 312 -0.55 -6.55 10.16
CA ARG A 312 -1.00 -7.05 11.47
C ARG A 312 -0.47 -8.45 11.75
N ARG A 313 -0.44 -9.34 10.74
CA ARG A 313 -0.09 -10.76 10.90
C ARG A 313 1.42 -11.02 10.97
N TYR A 314 2.22 -10.44 10.06
CA TYR A 314 3.65 -10.78 9.92
C TYR A 314 4.61 -9.69 10.39
N GLY A 315 4.10 -8.59 10.96
CA GLY A 315 4.93 -7.44 11.29
C GLY A 315 5.39 -6.68 10.03
N PRO A 316 5.48 -5.35 10.10
CA PRO A 316 5.33 -4.54 8.90
C PRO A 316 6.55 -4.51 7.98
N GLY A 317 7.76 -4.78 8.49
CA GLY A 317 8.99 -4.85 7.68
C GLY A 317 9.03 -6.05 6.74
N VAL A 318 8.60 -7.21 7.22
CA VAL A 318 8.46 -8.42 6.41
C VAL A 318 7.28 -8.27 5.44
N SER A 319 6.16 -7.75 5.93
CA SER A 319 4.96 -7.50 5.10
C SER A 319 5.21 -6.55 3.92
N ASN A 320 6.12 -5.57 4.03
CA ASN A 320 6.44 -4.68 2.91
C ASN A 320 7.04 -5.44 1.71
N ARG A 321 7.87 -6.49 1.95
CA ARG A 321 8.37 -7.37 0.88
C ARG A 321 7.25 -8.22 0.29
N MET A 322 6.36 -8.76 1.12
CA MET A 322 5.18 -9.50 0.66
C MET A 322 4.27 -8.64 -0.23
N ILE A 323 3.97 -7.40 0.20
CA ILE A 323 3.13 -6.44 -0.52
C ILE A 323 3.79 -6.04 -1.85
N CYS A 324 5.11 -5.79 -1.86
CA CYS A 324 5.84 -5.55 -3.10
C CYS A 324 5.74 -6.75 -4.05
N ALA A 325 6.00 -7.97 -3.58
CA ALA A 325 5.90 -9.16 -4.43
C ALA A 325 4.49 -9.38 -4.98
N ALA A 326 3.45 -9.09 -4.18
CA ALA A 326 2.05 -9.15 -4.60
C ALA A 326 1.69 -8.16 -5.72
N THR A 327 2.38 -7.02 -5.86
CA THR A 327 2.07 -5.99 -6.89
C THR A 327 3.02 -5.89 -8.06
N ARG A 328 4.28 -6.38 -7.93
CA ARG A 328 5.34 -6.24 -8.94
C ARG A 328 5.33 -7.30 -10.02
N ASP A 329 5.58 -6.91 -11.26
CA ASP A 329 5.68 -7.84 -12.40
C ASP A 329 6.98 -8.66 -12.38
N ASP A 330 8.06 -8.11 -11.79
CA ASP A 330 9.32 -8.81 -11.50
C ASP A 330 9.74 -8.60 -10.04
N PRO A 331 9.15 -9.34 -9.07
CA PRO A 331 9.48 -9.22 -7.67
C PRO A 331 10.95 -9.53 -7.35
N LYS A 332 11.56 -10.47 -8.10
CA LYS A 332 12.94 -10.90 -7.88
C LYS A 332 13.92 -9.76 -8.11
N ASN A 333 13.72 -8.95 -9.14
CA ASN A 333 14.61 -7.82 -9.40
C ASN A 333 14.17 -6.54 -8.70
N ASP A 334 12.89 -6.35 -8.33
CA ASP A 334 12.40 -5.08 -7.80
C ASP A 334 12.30 -4.98 -6.28
N CYS A 335 11.97 -6.07 -5.59
CA CYS A 335 11.65 -6.05 -4.15
C CYS A 335 12.84 -6.35 -3.22
N GLN A 336 14.06 -6.32 -3.76
CA GLN A 336 15.33 -6.55 -3.05
C GLN A 336 16.48 -5.75 -3.70
N GLY A 337 17.64 -5.70 -3.04
CA GLY A 337 18.79 -4.95 -3.51
C GLY A 337 18.59 -3.44 -3.33
N ARG A 338 18.30 -3.03 -2.10
CA ARG A 338 18.05 -1.64 -1.70
C ARG A 338 19.36 -0.94 -1.38
N ARG A 339 19.42 0.38 -1.60
CA ARG A 339 20.56 1.23 -1.26
C ARG A 339 20.18 2.24 -0.19
N ILE A 340 20.71 2.07 1.02
CA ILE A 340 20.32 2.84 2.21
C ILE A 340 21.47 3.71 2.71
N ALA A 341 21.20 4.99 2.98
CA ALA A 341 22.13 5.86 3.71
C ALA A 341 21.57 6.22 5.08
N VAL A 342 22.30 5.91 6.15
CA VAL A 342 21.95 6.38 7.50
C VAL A 342 22.79 7.62 7.82
N VAL A 343 22.11 8.73 8.10
CA VAL A 343 22.71 10.06 8.32
C VAL A 343 22.56 10.44 9.79
N LEU A 344 23.62 10.25 10.56
CA LEU A 344 23.64 10.39 12.01
C LEU A 344 24.24 11.71 12.47
N ASP A 345 23.46 12.46 13.23
CA ASP A 345 23.93 13.63 13.95
C ASP A 345 24.92 13.24 15.07
N SER A 346 26.09 13.87 15.06
CA SER A 346 27.20 13.62 15.97
C SER A 346 27.73 14.89 16.63
N SER A 347 26.88 15.93 16.66
CA SER A 347 27.20 17.30 17.06
C SER A 347 27.30 17.55 18.57
N ASP A 348 27.75 18.75 18.93
CA ASP A 348 28.01 19.24 20.28
C ASP A 348 26.74 19.27 21.16
N SER A 349 25.55 19.39 20.57
CA SER A 349 24.26 19.25 21.27
C SER A 349 23.84 17.80 21.50
N GLN A 350 24.53 16.84 20.86
CA GLN A 350 24.21 15.41 20.82
C GLN A 350 25.35 14.51 21.36
N LEU A 351 26.33 15.09 22.07
CA LEU A 351 27.49 14.40 22.66
C LEU A 351 27.16 13.53 23.88
N ASP A 352 25.95 13.57 24.42
CA ASP A 352 25.64 12.76 25.59
C ASP A 352 25.74 11.27 25.20
N ALA A 353 26.57 10.55 25.95
CA ALA A 353 27.00 9.20 25.56
C ALA A 353 25.86 8.16 25.63
N GLU A 354 24.68 8.55 26.12
CA GLU A 354 23.48 7.71 26.21
C GLU A 354 22.65 7.89 24.94
N SER A 355 22.21 9.10 24.59
CA SER A 355 21.54 9.42 23.32
C SER A 355 22.35 8.95 22.11
N TYR A 356 23.68 9.14 22.15
CA TYR A 356 24.58 8.65 21.11
C TYR A 356 24.56 7.12 20.96
N ARG A 357 24.56 6.38 22.07
CA ARG A 357 24.42 4.91 22.06
C ARG A 357 23.07 4.48 21.52
N HIS A 358 22.00 5.21 21.80
CA HIS A 358 20.68 4.94 21.23
C HIS A 358 20.64 5.16 19.72
N ARG A 359 21.30 6.21 19.18
CA ARG A 359 21.44 6.38 17.72
C ARG A 359 22.19 5.22 17.07
N VAL A 360 23.29 4.78 17.70
CA VAL A 360 24.08 3.62 17.24
C VAL A 360 23.26 2.33 17.30
N ALA A 361 22.58 2.04 18.42
CA ALA A 361 21.77 0.84 18.59
C ALA A 361 20.57 0.80 17.64
N ALA A 362 19.89 1.93 17.43
CA ALA A 362 18.83 2.07 16.43
C ALA A 362 19.36 1.81 15.01
N THR A 363 20.57 2.29 14.68
CA THR A 363 21.23 2.03 13.38
C THR A 363 21.60 0.55 13.21
N LYS A 364 22.16 -0.11 14.24
CA LYS A 364 22.43 -1.55 14.22
C LYS A 364 21.14 -2.36 14.04
N ARG A 365 20.06 -1.97 14.72
CA ARG A 365 18.75 -2.60 14.55
C ARG A 365 18.24 -2.44 13.12
N LEU A 366 18.36 -1.26 12.50
CA LEU A 366 18.03 -1.07 11.09
C LEU A 366 18.91 -1.94 10.17
N ASN A 367 20.22 -2.00 10.42
CA ASN A 367 21.17 -2.80 9.65
C ASN A 367 20.81 -4.29 9.63
N SER A 368 20.29 -4.81 10.75
CA SER A 368 19.85 -6.22 10.85
C SER A 368 18.71 -6.61 9.88
N ARG A 369 17.94 -5.62 9.40
CA ARG A 369 16.83 -5.75 8.44
C ARG A 369 17.24 -5.73 6.97
N LEU A 370 18.53 -5.51 6.72
CA LEU A 370 19.12 -5.52 5.40
C LEU A 370 19.70 -6.90 5.09
N PHE A 371 19.72 -7.25 3.81
CA PHE A 371 20.22 -8.52 3.33
C PHE A 371 21.67 -8.43 2.83
N PRO A 372 22.67 -8.80 3.66
CA PRO A 372 24.05 -8.94 3.20
C PRO A 372 24.22 -10.06 2.17
N MET A 373 25.27 -9.95 1.37
CA MET A 373 25.63 -10.87 0.28
C MET A 373 25.80 -12.32 0.76
N ASN A 374 26.17 -12.54 2.03
CA ASN A 374 26.29 -13.89 2.59
C ASN A 374 24.95 -14.58 2.93
N ARG A 375 23.81 -13.88 2.76
CA ARG A 375 22.45 -14.42 2.84
C ARG A 375 21.72 -14.43 1.48
N MET A 376 22.43 -14.21 0.37
CA MET A 376 21.84 -14.19 -0.97
C MET A 376 22.17 -15.47 -1.77
N GLU A 377 21.15 -16.06 -2.40
CA GLU A 377 21.34 -17.09 -3.43
C GLU A 377 22.09 -16.54 -4.67
N PRO A 378 22.74 -17.40 -5.49
CA PRO A 378 23.49 -16.96 -6.67
C PRO A 378 22.64 -16.15 -7.66
N GLY A 379 22.97 -14.87 -7.82
CA GLY A 379 22.21 -13.93 -8.66
C GLY A 379 20.99 -13.31 -7.97
N GLY A 380 20.94 -13.32 -6.64
CA GLY A 380 20.19 -12.35 -5.86
C GLY A 380 20.95 -11.01 -5.75
N HIS A 381 20.22 -9.94 -5.41
CA HIS A 381 20.79 -8.60 -5.23
C HIS A 381 20.81 -8.25 -3.73
N PRO A 382 21.98 -8.21 -3.06
CA PRO A 382 22.05 -7.83 -1.65
C PRO A 382 21.68 -6.36 -1.47
N ASP A 383 21.16 -6.02 -0.29
CA ASP A 383 21.05 -4.62 0.10
C ASP A 383 22.46 -4.04 0.34
N GLU A 384 22.68 -2.79 -0.04
CA GLU A 384 23.89 -2.03 0.28
C GLU A 384 23.55 -0.87 1.23
N ILE A 385 24.44 -0.59 2.18
CA ILE A 385 24.28 0.47 3.18
C ILE A 385 25.53 1.32 3.29
N MET A 386 25.35 2.62 3.49
CA MET A 386 26.37 3.53 3.99
C MET A 386 25.92 4.16 5.31
N VAL A 387 26.87 4.48 6.18
CA VAL A 387 26.62 5.26 7.40
C VAL A 387 27.48 6.52 7.35
N ILE A 388 26.82 7.67 7.46
CA ILE A 388 27.41 9.01 7.43
C ILE A 388 27.20 9.66 8.79
N THR A 389 28.27 10.17 9.38
CA THR A 389 28.22 11.14 10.49
C THR A 389 28.58 12.53 10.00
N TYR A 390 28.15 13.56 10.73
CA TYR A 390 28.53 14.94 10.43
C TYR A 390 28.79 15.74 11.72
N ASP A 391 29.92 16.42 11.73
CA ASP A 391 30.50 17.10 12.90
C ASP A 391 31.24 18.40 12.49
N GLY A 392 30.72 19.07 11.46
CA GLY A 392 31.26 20.26 10.83
C GLY A 392 31.66 20.01 9.38
N ARG A 393 31.79 18.73 9.01
CA ARG A 393 31.72 18.19 7.63
C ARG A 393 31.13 16.78 7.68
N PRO A 394 30.40 16.32 6.65
CA PRO A 394 29.99 14.92 6.55
C PRO A 394 31.20 14.00 6.31
N LYS A 395 31.14 12.79 6.88
CA LYS A 395 32.18 11.76 6.86
C LYS A 395 31.52 10.38 6.78
N PHE A 396 32.10 9.45 6.02
CA PHE A 396 31.70 8.05 6.10
C PHE A 396 32.23 7.42 7.39
N VAL A 397 31.30 6.83 8.16
CA VAL A 397 31.60 5.79 9.17
C VAL A 397 31.80 4.47 8.45
N TYR A 398 30.89 4.18 7.52
CA TYR A 398 30.92 3.03 6.63
C TYR A 398 30.56 3.53 5.22
N PRO A 399 31.42 3.34 4.20
CA PRO A 399 31.09 3.68 2.81
C PRO A 399 29.99 2.74 2.28
N LEU A 400 29.38 3.05 1.12
CA LEU A 400 28.36 2.16 0.55
C LEU A 400 28.93 0.75 0.30
N GLY A 401 28.31 -0.26 0.91
CA GLY A 401 28.75 -1.65 0.84
C GLY A 401 27.88 -2.60 1.68
N ASP A 402 28.43 -3.76 2.02
CA ASP A 402 27.69 -4.89 2.61
C ASP A 402 27.29 -4.66 4.10
N PRO A 403 26.00 -4.87 4.47
CA PRO A 403 25.49 -4.74 5.83
C PRO A 403 26.30 -5.44 6.93
N SER A 404 26.97 -6.57 6.64
CA SER A 404 27.76 -7.31 7.64
C SER A 404 28.96 -6.53 8.19
N GLY A 405 29.42 -5.49 7.49
CA GLY A 405 30.54 -4.64 7.94
C GLY A 405 30.15 -3.46 8.84
N VAL A 406 28.88 -3.05 8.85
CA VAL A 406 28.43 -1.79 9.48
C VAL A 406 28.56 -1.82 11.00
N ASP A 407 28.18 -2.92 11.64
CA ASP A 407 28.14 -3.01 13.10
C ASP A 407 29.52 -2.80 13.74
N VAL A 408 30.58 -3.31 13.10
CA VAL A 408 31.97 -3.15 13.53
C VAL A 408 32.46 -1.71 13.32
N ALA A 409 32.02 -1.04 12.25
CA ALA A 409 32.35 0.37 12.01
C ALA A 409 31.68 1.28 13.06
N LEU A 410 30.43 0.99 13.42
CA LEU A 410 29.68 1.71 14.46
C LEU A 410 30.30 1.58 15.86
N ASP A 411 30.82 0.40 16.24
CA ASP A 411 31.47 0.20 17.56
C ASP A 411 32.79 0.98 17.72
N ASN A 412 33.39 1.44 16.61
CA ASN A 412 34.62 2.23 16.61
C ASN A 412 34.38 3.74 16.46
N LEU A 413 33.13 4.18 16.46
CA LEU A 413 32.76 5.57 16.19
C LEU A 413 32.98 6.49 17.41
N GLY A 414 33.48 7.70 17.15
CA GLY A 414 33.60 8.79 18.13
C GLY A 414 32.65 9.96 17.81
N SER A 415 32.66 11.02 18.64
CA SER A 415 31.77 12.18 18.51
C SER A 415 32.52 13.48 18.87
N ILE A 416 32.70 14.39 17.89
CA ILE A 416 33.48 15.65 18.03
C ILE A 416 33.05 16.72 16.98
N GLY A 417 32.09 17.63 17.24
CA GLY A 417 31.90 18.83 16.38
C GLY A 417 30.47 19.38 16.20
N HIS A 418 30.12 19.98 15.05
CA HIS A 418 28.86 20.73 14.84
C HIS A 418 27.93 20.14 13.75
N ALA A 419 26.61 20.35 13.81
CA ALA A 419 25.66 19.74 12.86
C ALA A 419 25.35 20.56 11.58
N SER A 420 24.98 19.87 10.49
CA SER A 420 24.43 20.43 9.25
C SER A 420 23.69 19.32 8.45
N PRO A 421 22.40 19.06 8.71
CA PRO A 421 21.66 17.94 8.10
C PRO A 421 21.61 18.00 6.57
N GLY A 422 21.57 19.20 5.98
CA GLY A 422 21.58 19.39 4.53
C GLY A 422 22.90 18.97 3.87
N GLU A 423 24.04 19.10 4.55
CA GLU A 423 25.32 18.56 4.05
C GLU A 423 25.37 17.04 4.18
N GLY A 424 24.81 16.47 5.25
CA GLY A 424 24.65 15.03 5.40
C GLY A 424 23.82 14.41 4.27
N LEU A 425 22.66 14.99 3.96
CA LEU A 425 21.79 14.54 2.86
C LEU A 425 22.49 14.68 1.50
N LYS A 426 23.13 15.82 1.21
CA LYS A 426 23.92 16.00 -0.02
C LYS A 426 24.97 14.90 -0.20
N PHE A 427 25.70 14.59 0.87
CA PHE A 427 26.79 13.61 0.88
C PHE A 427 26.29 12.16 0.78
N ALA A 428 25.00 11.92 1.09
CA ALA A 428 24.34 10.63 0.89
C ALA A 428 23.83 10.42 -0.54
N ILE A 429 23.33 11.47 -1.22
CA ILE A 429 22.70 11.34 -2.54
C ILE A 429 23.71 10.90 -3.62
N ASP A 430 24.86 11.57 -3.73
CA ASP A 430 25.82 11.29 -4.83
C ASP A 430 26.34 9.83 -4.83
N PRO A 431 26.67 9.20 -3.68
CA PRO A 431 27.07 7.79 -3.65
C PRO A 431 25.92 6.80 -3.84
N LEU A 432 24.69 7.08 -3.39
CA LEU A 432 23.52 6.20 -3.60
C LEU A 432 23.29 5.93 -5.10
N MET A 433 23.44 6.96 -5.91
CA MET A 433 23.24 6.91 -7.36
C MET A 433 24.46 6.35 -8.13
N HIS A 434 25.59 6.10 -7.48
CA HIS A 434 26.82 5.79 -8.19
C HIS A 434 26.79 4.41 -8.84
N GLY A 435 26.97 4.37 -10.17
CA GLY A 435 27.04 3.13 -10.95
C GLY A 435 25.69 2.48 -11.27
N TRP A 436 24.57 3.13 -10.96
CA TRP A 436 23.21 2.70 -11.30
C TRP A 436 22.57 3.61 -12.37
N ASP A 437 21.63 3.08 -13.14
CA ASP A 437 20.74 3.88 -14.00
C ASP A 437 19.47 4.32 -13.25
N GLN A 438 18.76 5.31 -13.78
CA GLN A 438 17.59 5.92 -13.13
C GLN A 438 16.47 4.92 -12.79
N ARG A 439 16.34 3.79 -13.51
CA ARG A 439 15.36 2.73 -13.25
C ARG A 439 15.77 1.82 -12.10
N GLU A 440 17.06 1.76 -11.79
CA GLU A 440 17.62 1.07 -10.62
C GLU A 440 17.53 1.99 -9.40
N ILE A 441 17.85 3.28 -9.54
CA ILE A 441 17.76 4.28 -8.47
C ILE A 441 16.32 4.48 -8.00
N VAL A 442 15.39 4.76 -8.92
CA VAL A 442 13.99 5.09 -8.63
C VAL A 442 13.29 3.88 -8.00
N GLY A 443 12.90 4.04 -6.74
CA GLY A 443 12.23 3.01 -5.97
C GLY A 443 13.13 2.23 -5.02
N LYS A 444 14.44 2.10 -5.28
CA LYS A 444 15.34 1.26 -4.44
C LYS A 444 16.28 2.04 -3.52
N THR A 445 16.25 3.37 -3.57
CA THR A 445 17.15 4.22 -2.78
C THR A 445 16.42 4.86 -1.59
N GLY A 446 17.11 4.95 -0.46
CA GLY A 446 16.56 5.49 0.79
C GLY A 446 17.61 6.18 1.66
N VAL A 447 17.19 7.24 2.37
CA VAL A 447 17.98 7.96 3.38
C VAL A 447 17.20 7.98 4.69
N VAL A 448 17.86 7.64 5.79
CA VAL A 448 17.29 7.70 7.15
C VAL A 448 18.15 8.60 8.01
N ALA A 449 17.63 9.76 8.41
CA ALA A 449 18.35 10.75 9.20
C ALA A 449 17.84 10.81 10.65
N LEU A 450 18.77 10.93 11.61
CA LEU A 450 18.50 11.28 13.00
C LEU A 450 19.27 12.56 13.34
N THR A 451 18.57 13.59 13.84
CA THR A 451 19.14 14.92 14.18
C THR A 451 18.28 15.64 15.21
N ASP A 452 18.82 16.61 15.96
CA ASP A 452 18.01 17.52 16.81
C ASP A 452 17.65 18.86 16.14
N GLY A 453 18.19 19.12 14.94
CA GLY A 453 17.97 20.34 14.17
C GLY A 453 18.56 21.63 14.77
N LEU A 454 19.21 21.60 15.94
CA LEU A 454 19.64 22.79 16.67
C LEU A 454 20.73 23.59 15.95
N ASP A 455 21.66 22.88 15.30
CA ASP A 455 22.87 23.44 14.70
C ASP A 455 22.73 23.80 13.20
N SER A 456 21.56 23.58 12.58
CA SER A 456 21.38 23.62 11.11
C SER A 456 21.75 24.97 10.46
N VAL A 457 23.01 25.11 10.05
CA VAL A 457 23.61 26.36 9.53
C VAL A 457 23.00 26.80 8.19
N ASN A 458 22.39 25.88 7.43
CA ASN A 458 21.81 26.15 6.12
C ASN A 458 20.52 25.33 5.84
N PRO A 459 19.35 25.77 6.35
CA PRO A 459 18.07 25.11 6.05
C PRO A 459 17.68 25.18 4.57
N GLY A 460 18.20 26.15 3.80
CA GLY A 460 17.99 26.24 2.36
C GLY A 460 18.62 25.08 1.59
N LEU A 461 19.78 24.59 2.05
CA LEU A 461 20.42 23.40 1.47
C LEU A 461 19.60 22.13 1.73
N LEU A 462 19.03 21.98 2.94
CA LEU A 462 18.16 20.84 3.25
C LEU A 462 16.94 20.80 2.30
N LYS A 463 16.24 21.92 2.10
CA LYS A 463 15.13 21.99 1.13
C LYS A 463 15.58 21.67 -0.30
N LEU A 464 16.75 22.15 -0.73
CA LEU A 464 17.29 21.89 -2.07
C LEU A 464 17.58 20.41 -2.30
N GLU A 465 18.27 19.74 -1.37
CA GLU A 465 18.65 18.34 -1.51
C GLU A 465 17.45 17.39 -1.26
N LEU A 466 16.40 17.81 -0.54
CA LEU A 466 15.11 17.10 -0.47
C LEU A 466 14.35 17.13 -1.80
N VAL A 467 14.26 18.31 -2.45
CA VAL A 467 13.68 18.42 -3.80
C VAL A 467 14.48 17.60 -4.81
N ARG A 468 15.82 17.56 -4.67
CA ARG A 468 16.67 16.67 -5.46
C ARG A 468 16.36 15.19 -5.19
N ALA A 469 16.32 14.76 -3.93
CA ALA A 469 16.01 13.38 -3.58
C ALA A 469 14.66 12.93 -4.17
N GLN A 470 13.63 13.78 -4.11
CA GLN A 470 12.35 13.53 -4.76
C GLN A 470 12.48 13.35 -6.29
N GLN A 471 13.27 14.19 -6.97
CA GLN A 471 13.48 14.12 -8.42
C GLN A 471 14.22 12.84 -8.85
N GLU A 472 15.20 12.39 -8.05
CA GLU A 472 15.96 11.15 -8.27
C GLU A 472 15.20 9.90 -7.76
N GLY A 473 13.99 10.05 -7.20
CA GLY A 473 13.18 8.95 -6.64
C GLY A 473 13.66 8.37 -5.31
N ILE A 474 14.62 9.02 -4.66
CA ILE A 474 15.21 8.64 -3.37
C ILE A 474 14.25 8.99 -2.23
N ARG A 475 13.88 8.00 -1.42
CA ARG A 475 13.04 8.19 -0.23
C ARG A 475 13.85 8.81 0.91
N VAL A 476 13.34 9.81 1.63
CA VAL A 476 14.05 10.44 2.75
C VAL A 476 13.17 10.46 4.00
N SER A 477 13.58 9.77 5.05
CA SER A 477 12.93 9.79 6.36
C SER A 477 13.81 10.50 7.40
N VAL A 478 13.20 11.34 8.23
CA VAL A 478 13.90 12.20 9.21
C VAL A 478 13.24 12.11 10.58
N GLY A 479 14.00 11.69 11.58
CA GLY A 479 13.61 11.68 12.99
C GLY A 479 14.26 12.86 13.74
N LEU A 480 13.44 13.81 14.18
CA LEU A 480 13.85 14.93 15.01
C LEU A 480 13.91 14.49 16.49
N LEU A 481 15.10 14.51 17.07
CA LEU A 481 15.36 14.21 18.47
C LEU A 481 14.91 15.38 19.35
N SER A 482 13.82 15.17 20.10
CA SER A 482 13.34 16.09 21.13
C SER A 482 14.41 16.19 22.23
N THR A 483 14.95 17.38 22.47
CA THR A 483 16.04 17.59 23.45
C THR A 483 15.51 17.64 24.90
N GLY A 484 15.06 16.48 25.37
CA GLY A 484 14.29 16.25 26.59
C GLY A 484 15.07 16.41 27.91
N PHE A 485 15.58 17.61 28.19
CA PHE A 485 16.21 17.93 29.49
C PHE A 485 15.69 19.19 30.21
N GLU A 486 14.87 20.04 29.58
CA GLU A 486 14.17 21.14 30.28
C GLU A 486 12.75 21.37 29.76
N GLY A 487 11.74 21.13 30.62
CA GLY A 487 10.34 21.64 30.60
C GLY A 487 9.68 22.00 29.25
N THR A 488 8.55 21.35 28.94
CA THR A 488 7.74 21.51 27.72
C THR A 488 7.55 22.94 27.20
N GLU A 489 7.38 23.93 28.08
CA GLU A 489 7.32 25.38 27.75
C GLU A 489 8.58 25.87 27.00
N LYS A 490 9.77 25.51 27.50
CA LYS A 490 11.07 25.83 26.89
C LYS A 490 11.32 24.99 25.64
N VAL A 491 10.87 23.72 25.62
CA VAL A 491 10.94 22.87 24.42
C VAL A 491 10.10 23.49 23.30
N ARG A 492 8.87 23.98 23.57
CA ARG A 492 8.08 24.75 22.61
C ARG A 492 8.80 26.02 22.12
N GLN A 493 9.46 26.77 23.00
CA GLN A 493 10.24 27.96 22.60
C GLN A 493 11.53 27.65 21.82
N ARG A 494 12.12 26.46 21.98
CA ARG A 494 13.26 25.98 21.16
C ARG A 494 12.81 25.34 19.85
N MET A 495 11.80 24.48 19.85
CA MET A 495 11.20 23.94 18.62
C MET A 495 10.65 25.05 17.73
N GLY A 496 10.09 26.13 18.29
CA GLY A 496 9.75 27.35 17.54
C GLY A 496 10.94 28.11 16.91
N ARG A 497 12.16 27.58 17.01
CA ARG A 497 13.39 28.03 16.31
C ARG A 497 14.17 26.92 15.61
N SER A 498 13.85 25.65 15.85
CA SER A 498 14.69 24.50 15.46
C SER A 498 13.93 23.28 14.93
N ALA A 499 12.60 23.22 15.10
CA ALA A 499 11.80 22.29 14.32
C ALA A 499 11.78 22.77 12.85
N PRO A 500 11.89 21.86 11.86
CA PRO A 500 11.74 22.21 10.46
C PRO A 500 10.37 22.86 10.21
N ASP A 501 10.36 23.87 9.35
CA ASP A 501 9.11 24.53 8.94
C ASP A 501 8.22 23.59 8.11
N VAL A 502 6.94 23.93 7.97
CA VAL A 502 5.95 23.09 7.27
C VAL A 502 6.37 22.79 5.84
N ASP A 503 6.95 23.75 5.09
CA ASP A 503 7.41 23.45 3.73
C ASP A 503 8.62 22.47 3.69
N THR A 504 9.43 22.39 4.76
CA THR A 504 10.47 21.35 4.92
C THR A 504 9.86 19.98 5.25
N ILE A 505 8.88 19.93 6.15
CA ILE A 505 8.15 18.68 6.48
C ILE A 505 7.44 18.13 5.23
N THR A 506 6.77 19.01 4.48
CA THR A 506 6.11 18.67 3.22
C THR A 506 7.12 18.17 2.17
N ALA A 507 8.30 18.77 2.06
CA ALA A 507 9.36 18.29 1.16
C ALA A 507 9.87 16.87 1.56
N ILE A 508 9.97 16.56 2.85
CA ILE A 508 10.31 15.21 3.34
C ILE A 508 9.22 14.21 2.93
N LEU A 509 7.95 14.49 3.24
CA LEU A 509 6.82 13.61 2.92
C LEU A 509 6.63 13.44 1.41
N HIS A 510 6.97 14.44 0.59
CA HIS A 510 6.96 14.35 -0.87
C HIS A 510 8.04 13.45 -1.48
N THR A 511 9.07 13.04 -0.74
CA THR A 511 9.98 11.94 -1.16
C THR A 511 9.34 10.56 -1.00
N GLY A 512 8.17 10.47 -0.37
CA GLY A 512 7.53 9.24 0.11
C GLY A 512 7.99 8.81 1.50
N GLY A 513 9.03 9.43 2.07
CA GLY A 513 9.53 9.12 3.42
C GLY A 513 8.74 9.81 4.53
N LEU A 514 9.21 9.65 5.77
CA LEU A 514 8.54 10.15 6.98
C LEU A 514 9.25 11.34 7.62
N TYR A 515 8.50 12.27 8.18
CA TYR A 515 9.00 13.14 9.23
C TYR A 515 8.42 12.69 10.58
N ALA A 516 9.25 12.63 11.62
CA ALA A 516 8.84 12.27 12.97
C ALA A 516 9.56 13.09 14.05
N VAL A 517 8.93 13.26 15.21
CA VAL A 517 9.52 13.80 16.44
C VAL A 517 9.65 12.67 17.46
N ILE A 518 10.82 12.57 18.08
CA ILE A 518 11.25 11.45 18.92
C ILE A 518 11.49 11.96 20.34
N ASP A 519 10.67 11.54 21.30
CA ASP A 519 10.66 12.12 22.66
C ASP A 519 11.63 11.47 23.65
N ASN A 520 12.20 10.30 23.32
CA ASN A 520 13.12 9.56 24.21
C ASN A 520 13.95 8.50 23.46
N ALA A 521 14.86 7.86 24.20
CA ALA A 521 15.71 6.75 23.76
C ALA A 521 14.97 5.63 23.01
N VAL A 522 13.89 5.09 23.59
CA VAL A 522 13.10 4.02 22.94
C VAL A 522 12.39 4.53 21.69
N GLY A 523 12.00 5.81 21.68
CA GLY A 523 11.53 6.51 20.48
C GLY A 523 12.52 6.44 19.30
N GLN A 524 13.84 6.39 19.54
CA GLN A 524 14.83 6.23 18.46
C GLN A 524 14.80 4.83 17.84
N HIS A 525 14.66 3.79 18.66
CA HIS A 525 14.48 2.40 18.21
C HIS A 525 13.15 2.23 17.48
N ASN A 526 12.08 2.83 18.04
CA ASN A 526 10.74 2.84 17.46
C ASN A 526 10.65 3.63 16.15
N PHE A 527 11.41 4.72 15.99
CA PHE A 527 11.52 5.41 14.71
C PHE A 527 12.12 4.52 13.62
N MET A 528 13.12 3.69 13.94
CA MET A 528 13.65 2.73 12.97
C MET A 528 12.62 1.63 12.64
N THR A 529 11.84 1.13 13.61
CA THR A 529 10.67 0.26 13.31
C THR A 529 9.65 0.97 12.43
N LEU A 530 9.41 2.26 12.67
CA LEU A 530 8.43 3.06 11.94
C LEU A 530 8.86 3.27 10.48
N VAL A 531 10.11 3.65 10.23
CA VAL A 531 10.64 3.78 8.86
C VAL A 531 10.65 2.42 8.15
N GLU A 532 11.08 1.35 8.81
CA GLU A 532 10.95 -0.01 8.28
C GLU A 532 9.47 -0.34 7.94
N SER A 533 8.53 -0.01 8.83
CA SER A 533 7.11 -0.33 8.67
C SER A 533 6.43 0.43 7.54
N HIS A 534 6.89 1.66 7.29
CA HIS A 534 6.40 2.53 6.23
C HIS A 534 7.15 2.31 4.91
N GLY A 535 8.31 1.64 4.96
CA GLY A 535 9.19 1.29 3.85
C GLY A 535 10.46 2.16 3.84
N LEU A 536 11.62 1.54 3.62
CA LEU A 536 12.92 2.24 3.57
C LEU A 536 13.13 2.93 2.21
N THR A 537 12.61 2.31 1.17
CA THR A 537 12.68 2.75 -0.22
C THR A 537 11.27 2.88 -0.79
N ASN A 538 11.08 3.54 -1.93
CA ASN A 538 9.74 3.70 -2.51
C ASN A 538 9.18 2.38 -3.12
N ALA A 539 10.00 1.34 -3.27
CA ALA A 539 9.60 -0.01 -3.67
C ALA A 539 9.14 -0.90 -2.48
N ASP A 540 9.67 -0.68 -1.27
CA ASP A 540 9.07 -1.23 -0.03
C ASP A 540 7.62 -0.71 0.17
N GLY A 541 7.27 0.38 -0.53
CA GLY A 541 5.91 0.84 -0.77
C GLY A 541 5.45 1.98 0.14
N THR A 542 4.36 2.65 -0.23
CA THR A 542 3.69 3.65 0.62
C THR A 542 2.68 2.94 1.52
N GLY A 543 2.89 3.02 2.84
CA GLY A 543 2.10 2.30 3.82
C GLY A 543 0.62 2.69 3.76
N ALA A 544 -0.27 1.68 3.64
CA ALA A 544 -1.72 1.87 3.59
C ALA A 544 -2.23 2.69 4.79
N SER A 545 -1.78 2.31 5.99
CA SER A 545 -1.85 3.13 7.20
C SER A 545 -0.45 3.28 7.82
N ILE A 546 -0.27 4.33 8.64
CA ILE A 546 0.96 4.55 9.41
C ILE A 546 0.79 3.96 10.82
N ILE A 547 1.67 3.04 11.22
CA ILE A 547 1.61 2.45 12.57
C ILE A 547 2.18 3.46 13.58
N LEU A 548 1.44 3.74 14.66
CA LEU A 548 1.89 4.61 15.73
C LEU A 548 2.77 3.84 16.73
N TYR A 549 3.93 4.38 17.07
CA TYR A 549 4.82 3.82 18.07
C TYR A 549 5.03 4.79 19.24
N ARG A 550 5.13 4.23 20.45
CA ARG A 550 5.26 4.98 21.69
C ARG A 550 6.56 5.79 21.73
N GLY A 551 6.48 7.06 22.13
CA GLY A 551 7.63 7.98 22.13
C GLY A 551 8.00 8.53 20.74
N VAL A 552 7.14 8.35 19.74
CA VAL A 552 7.27 8.92 18.40
C VAL A 552 5.96 9.63 18.04
N LYS A 553 6.05 10.89 17.61
CA LYS A 553 4.99 11.56 16.83
C LYS A 553 5.39 11.53 15.36
N VAL A 554 4.48 11.16 14.46
CA VAL A 554 4.74 11.04 13.01
C VAL A 554 3.87 12.02 12.23
N ALA A 555 4.41 12.62 11.18
CA ALA A 555 3.70 13.57 10.35
C ALA A 555 2.95 12.90 9.20
N ALA A 556 1.76 13.43 8.90
CA ALA A 556 1.10 13.28 7.61
C ALA A 556 0.84 14.67 7.00
N LEU A 557 0.70 14.73 5.68
CA LEU A 557 0.17 15.92 5.00
C LEU A 557 -1.33 16.04 5.27
N VAL A 558 -1.88 17.24 5.14
CA VAL A 558 -3.32 17.48 5.00
C VAL A 558 -3.53 18.53 3.90
N SER A 559 -4.42 18.23 2.95
CA SER A 559 -4.68 19.11 1.79
C SER A 559 -6.05 18.83 1.17
N PRO A 560 -6.59 19.71 0.31
CA PRO A 560 -7.88 19.47 -0.38
C PRO A 560 -7.92 18.22 -1.28
N VAL A 561 -6.76 17.65 -1.62
CA VAL A 561 -6.64 16.42 -2.42
C VAL A 561 -6.23 15.19 -1.59
N SER A 562 -5.90 15.38 -0.32
CA SER A 562 -5.47 14.34 0.62
C SER A 562 -6.02 14.67 2.00
N THR A 563 -7.35 14.60 2.10
CA THR A 563 -8.13 15.10 3.25
C THR A 563 -8.24 14.10 4.39
N LYS A 564 -7.89 12.82 4.19
CA LYS A 564 -8.13 11.75 5.17
C LYS A 564 -6.90 10.83 5.28
N HIS A 565 -6.39 10.67 6.49
CA HIS A 565 -5.19 9.88 6.80
C HIS A 565 -5.50 8.86 7.89
N HIS A 566 -5.02 7.63 7.69
CA HIS A 566 -5.30 6.50 8.57
C HIS A 566 -4.01 6.08 9.29
N PHE A 567 -4.05 6.07 10.61
CA PHE A 567 -2.99 5.56 11.47
C PHE A 567 -3.51 4.33 12.22
N MET A 568 -2.62 3.43 12.64
CA MET A 568 -3.00 2.20 13.35
C MET A 568 -2.23 2.04 14.66
N TYR A 569 -2.89 1.49 15.68
CA TYR A 569 -2.28 1.12 16.95
C TYR A 569 -2.82 -0.23 17.44
N GLU A 570 -1.94 -1.09 17.94
CA GLU A 570 -2.31 -2.34 18.62
C GLU A 570 -2.44 -2.07 20.12
N ALA A 571 -3.68 -2.07 20.61
CA ALA A 571 -4.01 -1.83 22.01
C ALA A 571 -4.34 -3.15 22.71
N HIS A 572 -3.93 -3.28 23.97
CA HIS A 572 -4.20 -4.49 24.77
C HIS A 572 -5.17 -4.24 25.92
N ALA A 573 -5.82 -5.30 26.41
CA ALA A 573 -6.82 -5.24 27.46
C ALA A 573 -6.33 -4.47 28.71
N GLY A 574 -7.05 -3.40 29.06
CA GLY A 574 -6.72 -2.52 30.20
C GLY A 574 -5.61 -1.49 29.94
N GLU A 575 -5.04 -1.44 28.74
CA GLU A 575 -4.09 -0.40 28.33
C GLU A 575 -4.80 0.96 28.25
N LYS A 576 -4.22 1.97 28.92
CA LYS A 576 -4.66 3.35 28.83
C LYS A 576 -3.77 4.08 27.84
N MET A 577 -4.38 4.80 26.91
CA MET A 577 -3.69 5.57 25.87
C MET A 577 -4.15 7.02 25.90
N THR A 578 -3.25 7.92 25.54
CA THR A 578 -3.60 9.28 25.11
C THR A 578 -3.06 9.43 23.70
N PHE A 579 -3.96 9.57 22.72
CA PHE A 579 -3.60 9.90 21.35
C PHE A 579 -3.54 11.41 21.21
N THR A 580 -2.45 11.93 20.67
CA THR A 580 -2.22 13.37 20.51
C THR A 580 -2.14 13.72 19.03
N VAL A 581 -2.87 14.75 18.60
CA VAL A 581 -2.83 15.30 17.23
C VAL A 581 -2.54 16.80 17.28
N ASP A 582 -1.36 17.20 16.80
CA ASP A 582 -0.93 18.60 16.69
C ASP A 582 -1.04 19.04 15.22
N CYS A 583 -1.95 19.95 14.86
CA CYS A 583 -1.95 20.52 13.51
C CYS A 583 -0.83 21.57 13.34
N LEU A 584 0.03 21.35 12.36
CA LEU A 584 1.10 22.23 11.91
C LEU A 584 0.67 23.01 10.66
N ASN A 585 -0.04 24.11 10.86
CA ASN A 585 -0.34 25.08 9.81
C ASN A 585 0.31 26.45 10.11
N LYS A 586 0.71 27.12 9.03
CA LYS A 586 1.18 28.50 8.90
C LYS A 586 0.06 29.54 9.13
N TYR A 587 -1.20 29.11 9.03
CA TYR A 587 -2.42 29.92 9.17
C TYR A 587 -3.33 29.29 10.25
N GLY A 588 -3.77 30.10 11.23
CA GLY A 588 -4.12 29.59 12.58
C GLY A 588 -5.55 29.11 12.81
N ASP A 589 -6.47 29.24 11.85
CA ASP A 589 -7.91 28.97 12.09
C ASP A 589 -8.38 27.59 11.60
N GLN A 590 -7.52 26.86 10.88
CA GLN A 590 -7.83 25.56 10.28
C GLN A 590 -8.11 24.48 11.36
N ARG A 591 -8.97 23.52 10.99
CA ARG A 591 -9.44 22.43 11.84
C ARG A 591 -9.21 21.07 11.18
N VAL A 592 -9.00 20.06 12.02
CA VAL A 592 -8.88 18.66 11.58
C VAL A 592 -9.65 17.79 12.56
N ALA A 593 -10.64 17.05 12.08
CA ALA A 593 -11.36 16.05 12.85
C ALA A 593 -10.46 14.83 13.11
N VAL A 594 -10.65 14.20 14.26
CA VAL A 594 -9.90 13.01 14.69
C VAL A 594 -10.89 12.01 15.25
N THR A 595 -11.00 10.84 14.64
CA THR A 595 -11.85 9.71 15.07
C THR A 595 -10.97 8.52 15.39
N ILE A 596 -11.25 7.81 16.48
CA ILE A 596 -10.68 6.50 16.81
C ILE A 596 -11.76 5.45 16.59
N ARG A 597 -11.49 4.49 15.72
CA ARG A 597 -12.38 3.37 15.38
C ARG A 597 -11.76 2.05 15.83
N ASP A 598 -12.51 1.20 16.52
CA ASP A 598 -12.13 -0.21 16.69
C ASP A 598 -12.38 -0.94 15.37
N ILE A 599 -11.33 -1.53 14.78
CA ILE A 599 -11.42 -2.27 13.51
C ILE A 599 -12.21 -3.57 13.67
N ASN A 600 -12.12 -4.24 14.83
CA ASN A 600 -12.73 -5.55 15.06
C ASN A 600 -14.27 -5.44 15.18
N HIS A 601 -14.75 -4.34 15.80
CA HIS A 601 -16.17 -4.04 16.02
C HIS A 601 -16.76 -3.01 15.04
N ASN A 602 -15.92 -2.28 14.30
CA ASN A 602 -16.29 -1.16 13.43
C ASN A 602 -17.04 -0.02 14.18
N GLU A 603 -16.72 0.18 15.45
CA GLU A 603 -17.33 1.18 16.34
C GLU A 603 -16.43 2.42 16.49
N GLU A 604 -17.01 3.63 16.50
CA GLU A 604 -16.30 4.84 16.92
C GLU A 604 -16.16 4.83 18.45
N VAL A 605 -14.93 4.64 18.95
CA VAL A 605 -14.61 4.57 20.38
C VAL A 605 -14.10 5.89 20.96
N GLY A 606 -13.99 6.93 20.14
CA GLY A 606 -13.73 8.30 20.57
C GLY A 606 -13.51 9.26 19.40
N ALA A 607 -13.86 10.54 19.57
CA ALA A 607 -13.63 11.58 18.57
C ALA A 607 -13.26 12.93 19.19
N SER A 608 -12.57 13.78 18.43
CA SER A 608 -12.14 15.12 18.81
C SER A 608 -11.86 15.99 17.57
N VAL A 609 -11.52 17.26 17.77
CA VAL A 609 -11.14 18.20 16.70
C VAL A 609 -9.87 18.95 17.11
N ALA A 610 -8.81 18.78 16.34
CA ALA A 610 -7.60 19.60 16.44
C ALA A 610 -7.83 20.97 15.81
N MET A 611 -7.37 22.02 16.49
CA MET A 611 -7.25 23.37 15.93
C MET A 611 -5.76 23.68 15.76
N CYS A 612 -5.36 24.29 14.65
CA CYS A 612 -3.93 24.47 14.38
C CYS A 612 -3.27 25.40 15.42
N GLY A 613 -2.22 24.90 16.07
CA GLY A 613 -1.61 25.51 17.26
C GLY A 613 -2.17 25.09 18.63
N VAL A 614 -3.21 24.22 18.67
CA VAL A 614 -3.77 23.63 19.91
C VAL A 614 -3.86 22.11 19.78
N ASP A 615 -3.09 21.41 20.60
CA ASP A 615 -2.96 19.95 20.62
C ASP A 615 -4.31 19.30 20.99
N ALA A 616 -4.90 18.52 20.07
CA ALA A 616 -6.00 17.64 20.42
C ALA A 616 -5.47 16.41 21.14
N ASN A 617 -6.12 16.03 22.23
CA ASN A 617 -5.85 14.78 22.93
C ASN A 617 -7.13 13.96 23.04
N ILE A 618 -7.02 12.65 22.83
CA ILE A 618 -8.10 11.67 23.02
C ILE A 618 -7.58 10.60 23.99
N ASP A 619 -8.13 10.59 25.20
CA ASP A 619 -7.87 9.54 26.18
C ASP A 619 -8.76 8.33 25.87
N PHE A 620 -8.16 7.15 25.74
CA PHE A 620 -8.84 5.88 25.50
C PHE A 620 -8.35 4.82 26.50
N THR A 621 -9.17 3.81 26.79
CA THR A 621 -8.77 2.64 27.57
C THR A 621 -9.33 1.41 26.90
N ALA A 622 -8.45 0.54 26.42
CA ALA A 622 -8.83 -0.66 25.68
C ALA A 622 -9.56 -1.66 26.58
N THR A 623 -10.67 -2.19 26.09
CA THR A 623 -11.53 -3.15 26.79
C THR A 623 -11.07 -4.59 26.54
N GLY A 624 -10.39 -4.84 25.43
CA GLY A 624 -9.76 -6.11 25.07
C GLY A 624 -8.49 -5.89 24.25
N ASP A 625 -7.90 -6.96 23.72
CA ASP A 625 -6.84 -6.85 22.72
C ASP A 625 -7.49 -6.51 21.36
N GLN A 626 -7.26 -5.29 20.89
CA GLN A 626 -7.99 -4.68 19.78
C GLN A 626 -7.09 -3.77 18.93
N TRP A 627 -7.32 -3.77 17.62
CA TRP A 627 -6.60 -2.88 16.70
C TRP A 627 -7.43 -1.63 16.44
N LEU A 628 -6.84 -0.49 16.78
CA LEU A 628 -7.44 0.83 16.63
C LEU A 628 -6.99 1.46 15.31
N GLU A 629 -7.93 2.05 14.59
CA GLU A 629 -7.69 2.93 13.46
C GLU A 629 -7.94 4.37 13.89
N ILE A 630 -6.91 5.21 13.86
CA ILE A 630 -7.02 6.64 14.13
C ILE A 630 -7.14 7.32 12.77
N ILE A 631 -8.31 7.86 12.49
CA ILE A 631 -8.64 8.59 11.27
C ILE A 631 -8.45 10.08 11.57
N VAL A 632 -7.60 10.75 10.80
CA VAL A 632 -7.40 12.20 10.86
C VAL A 632 -7.90 12.79 9.56
N GLU A 633 -8.95 13.62 9.63
CA GLU A 633 -9.71 14.06 8.47
C GLU A 633 -9.98 15.57 8.49
N SER A 634 -9.85 16.21 7.33
CA SER A 634 -10.00 17.65 7.17
C SER A 634 -11.16 18.02 6.25
N ASP A 635 -11.80 19.15 6.55
CA ASP A 635 -12.81 19.69 5.64
C ASP A 635 -12.13 20.16 4.34
N PRO A 636 -12.54 19.67 3.14
CA PRO A 636 -11.97 20.09 1.87
C PRO A 636 -12.12 21.59 1.59
N GLN A 637 -13.09 22.27 2.22
CA GLN A 637 -13.41 23.69 1.98
C GLN A 637 -12.55 24.63 2.83
N ASP A 638 -12.09 24.20 4.01
CA ASP A 638 -11.26 24.97 4.95
C ASP A 638 -9.74 24.70 4.78
N MET A 639 -9.36 23.91 3.78
CA MET A 639 -8.00 23.38 3.63
C MET A 639 -7.09 24.21 2.71
N VAL A 640 -5.99 24.69 3.28
CA VAL A 640 -4.72 24.95 2.59
C VAL A 640 -3.72 23.88 3.00
N ASP A 641 -2.74 23.59 2.12
CA ASP A 641 -1.71 22.57 2.36
C ASP A 641 -1.00 22.78 3.71
N GLY A 642 -0.99 21.74 4.54
CA GLY A 642 -0.37 21.72 5.85
C GLY A 642 0.07 20.32 6.26
N ALA A 643 0.43 20.16 7.53
CA ALA A 643 0.78 18.87 8.11
C ALA A 643 0.13 18.66 9.49
N VAL A 644 -0.01 17.42 9.91
CA VAL A 644 -0.46 17.02 11.25
C VAL A 644 0.56 16.07 11.86
N LEU A 645 0.95 16.28 13.12
CA LEU A 645 1.72 15.32 13.92
C LEU A 645 0.77 14.46 14.74
N VAL A 646 0.84 13.14 14.58
CA VAL A 646 0.04 12.17 15.34
C VAL A 646 0.97 11.30 16.18
N GLY A 647 0.64 11.08 17.45
CA GLY A 647 1.41 10.20 18.33
C GLY A 647 0.58 9.60 19.45
N VAL A 648 1.19 8.68 20.19
CA VAL A 648 0.53 7.91 21.26
C VAL A 648 1.38 7.83 22.52
N GLN A 649 0.79 8.20 23.65
CA GLN A 649 1.27 7.85 24.98
C GLN A 649 0.47 6.64 25.49
N SER A 650 1.10 5.76 26.27
CA SER A 650 0.48 4.51 26.74
C SER A 650 0.97 4.15 28.14
N SER A 651 0.09 3.53 28.93
CA SER A 651 0.38 3.04 30.29
C SER A 651 1.14 1.71 30.33
N ARG A 652 1.32 1.01 29.21
CA ARG A 652 2.14 -0.22 29.18
C ARG A 652 3.63 0.15 29.25
N PRO A 653 4.46 -0.63 29.97
CA PRO A 653 5.90 -0.40 29.97
C PRO A 653 6.45 -0.47 28.55
N LEU A 654 7.48 0.34 28.27
CA LEU A 654 8.20 0.27 27.01
C LEU A 654 8.93 -1.08 26.92
N VAL A 655 8.52 -1.90 25.95
CA VAL A 655 9.06 -3.22 25.67
C VAL A 655 9.48 -3.20 24.21
N GLU A 656 10.67 -3.71 23.92
CA GLU A 656 11.21 -3.84 22.57
C GLU A 656 10.53 -5.05 21.89
N HIS A 657 10.07 -4.89 20.64
CA HIS A 657 9.40 -5.97 19.92
C HIS A 657 10.41 -7.04 19.51
N ASP A 658 10.16 -8.30 19.88
CA ASP A 658 10.98 -9.45 19.48
C ASP A 658 10.53 -10.03 18.13
N ASP A 659 11.40 -9.84 17.14
CA ASP A 659 11.23 -10.31 15.78
C ASP A 659 11.38 -11.84 15.61
N SER A 660 11.88 -12.57 16.63
CA SER A 660 11.94 -14.05 16.62
C SER A 660 10.57 -14.73 16.54
N SER A 661 9.51 -13.96 16.82
CA SER A 661 8.11 -14.35 16.67
C SER A 661 7.68 -14.50 15.21
N VAL A 662 8.16 -13.61 14.32
CA VAL A 662 7.70 -13.54 12.92
C VAL A 662 8.27 -14.67 12.07
N ALA A 663 9.59 -14.93 12.17
CA ALA A 663 10.22 -16.05 11.46
C ALA A 663 9.61 -17.40 11.90
N ARG A 664 9.28 -17.52 13.20
CA ARG A 664 8.58 -18.70 13.73
C ARG A 664 7.17 -18.83 13.18
N LEU A 665 6.41 -17.74 13.08
CA LEU A 665 5.07 -17.75 12.48
C LEU A 665 5.09 -18.15 10.99
N ILE A 666 6.08 -17.69 10.22
CA ILE A 666 6.26 -18.08 8.81
C ILE A 666 6.60 -19.57 8.71
N HIS A 667 7.56 -20.05 9.50
CA HIS A 667 7.89 -21.48 9.58
C HIS A 667 6.68 -22.32 10.03
N GLU A 668 5.90 -21.87 11.01
CA GLU A 668 4.66 -22.53 11.45
C GLU A 668 3.61 -22.60 10.32
N VAL A 669 3.47 -21.56 9.49
CA VAL A 669 2.62 -21.59 8.29
C VAL A 669 3.16 -22.60 7.27
N HIS A 670 4.47 -22.64 7.03
CA HIS A 670 5.13 -23.63 6.16
C HIS A 670 4.96 -25.09 6.65
N GLN A 671 4.70 -25.32 7.94
CA GLN A 671 4.35 -26.65 8.48
C GLN A 671 2.84 -26.93 8.51
N GLN A 672 1.99 -25.91 8.52
CA GLN A 672 0.53 -26.05 8.68
C GLN A 672 -0.22 -26.15 7.35
N ILE A 673 0.27 -25.53 6.27
CA ILE A 673 -0.34 -25.67 4.95
C ILE A 673 -0.08 -27.10 4.45
N PRO A 674 -1.13 -27.91 4.20
CA PRO A 674 -0.93 -29.31 3.84
C PRO A 674 -0.29 -29.40 2.44
N PHE A 675 0.86 -30.06 2.34
CA PHE A 675 1.51 -30.36 1.06
C PHE A 675 0.67 -31.33 0.22
N VAL A 676 -0.29 -30.79 -0.55
CA VAL A 676 -1.15 -31.57 -1.46
C VAL A 676 -0.37 -31.98 -2.71
N GLY A 677 0.49 -32.98 -2.56
CA GLY A 677 0.86 -33.86 -3.67
C GLY A 677 2.11 -33.50 -4.49
N MET A 678 3.16 -32.92 -3.89
CA MET A 678 4.52 -33.06 -4.44
C MET A 678 5.54 -33.50 -3.39
N SER A 679 6.09 -34.69 -3.60
CA SER A 679 7.36 -35.09 -2.99
C SER A 679 8.47 -34.17 -3.48
N ARG A 680 9.20 -33.53 -2.55
CA ARG A 680 10.44 -32.80 -2.85
C ARG A 680 11.36 -33.70 -3.66
N TRP A 681 11.66 -33.32 -4.91
CA TRP A 681 12.65 -34.02 -5.73
C TRP A 681 14.05 -33.75 -5.16
N GLU A 682 14.48 -34.57 -4.22
CA GLU A 682 15.88 -34.61 -3.80
C GLU A 682 16.73 -34.99 -5.01
N ILE A 683 17.61 -34.07 -5.44
CA ILE A 683 18.62 -34.33 -6.45
C ILE A 683 19.73 -35.13 -5.78
N ASP A 684 19.44 -36.41 -5.56
CA ASP A 684 20.32 -37.31 -4.84
C ASP A 684 21.60 -37.57 -5.65
N ARG A 685 22.76 -37.56 -4.98
CA ARG A 685 24.06 -37.71 -5.65
C ARG A 685 24.33 -39.18 -5.89
N GLU A 686 24.53 -39.58 -7.15
CA GLU A 686 24.78 -40.98 -7.52
C GLU A 686 25.89 -41.65 -6.68
N GLY A 687 25.49 -42.64 -5.89
CA GLY A 687 26.36 -43.61 -5.20
C GLY A 687 25.76 -45.02 -5.36
N PRO A 688 26.53 -46.04 -5.79
CA PRO A 688 25.94 -47.24 -6.38
C PRO A 688 25.51 -48.35 -5.40
N GLU A 689 24.39 -49.00 -5.75
CA GLU A 689 23.89 -50.33 -5.33
C GLU A 689 24.24 -50.90 -3.94
N VAL A 690 23.22 -51.02 -3.08
CA VAL A 690 22.96 -52.29 -2.37
C VAL A 690 21.49 -52.66 -2.55
N ARG A 691 21.19 -53.93 -2.87
CA ARG A 691 19.82 -54.41 -3.12
C ARG A 691 19.15 -54.93 -1.85
N GLY A 692 17.88 -54.59 -1.65
CA GLY A 692 17.00 -55.22 -0.67
C GLY A 692 15.62 -55.47 -1.27
N ASN A 693 15.17 -56.72 -1.33
CA ASN A 693 13.79 -57.05 -1.70
C ASN A 693 12.88 -56.89 -0.48
N GLY A 694 11.76 -56.18 -0.64
CA GLY A 694 10.72 -56.08 0.38
C GLY A 694 9.35 -55.91 -0.27
N THR A 695 8.62 -57.00 -0.45
CA THR A 695 7.19 -56.99 -0.80
C THR A 695 6.36 -56.80 0.46
N LEU A 696 5.36 -55.91 0.41
CA LEU A 696 4.28 -55.83 1.37
C LEU A 696 3.00 -55.46 0.63
N ASP A 697 1.92 -56.17 0.92
CA ASP A 697 0.62 -55.99 0.26
C ASP A 697 -0.12 -54.75 0.80
N LEU A 698 -1.00 -54.20 -0.02
CA LEU A 698 -2.04 -53.26 0.39
C LEU A 698 -3.38 -54.01 0.36
N ASP A 699 -4.15 -53.88 1.44
CA ASP A 699 -5.52 -54.38 1.55
C ASP A 699 -6.46 -53.23 1.94
N ASP A 700 -7.74 -53.39 1.64
CA ASP A 700 -8.69 -52.28 1.43
C ASP A 700 -9.44 -51.80 2.69
N SER A 701 -10.27 -50.75 2.54
CA SER A 701 -11.26 -50.20 3.52
C SER A 701 -10.71 -49.52 4.81
N ASP A 702 -11.34 -48.49 5.40
CA ASP A 702 -12.72 -47.98 5.30
C ASP A 702 -12.81 -46.43 5.24
N TYR A 703 -13.99 -45.90 4.87
CA TYR A 703 -14.36 -44.49 4.92
C TYR A 703 -15.52 -44.30 5.92
N GLU A 704 -15.39 -43.40 6.92
CA GLU A 704 -16.53 -43.03 7.78
C GLU A 704 -16.64 -41.51 7.98
N TYR A 705 -17.87 -41.03 8.21
CA TYR A 705 -18.29 -39.64 8.04
C TYR A 705 -18.71 -39.07 9.40
N ILE A 706 -18.08 -37.99 9.87
CA ILE A 706 -18.37 -37.41 11.19
C ILE A 706 -19.05 -36.04 11.04
N HIS A 707 -20.35 -35.99 11.36
CA HIS A 707 -21.02 -34.78 11.83
C HIS A 707 -20.83 -34.65 13.34
N SER A 708 -20.68 -33.41 13.84
CA SER A 708 -20.82 -33.10 15.26
C SER A 708 -21.93 -32.06 15.49
N HIS A 709 -22.72 -32.28 16.52
CA HIS A 709 -23.52 -31.25 17.19
C HIS A 709 -22.99 -31.12 18.62
N GLY A 710 -22.92 -29.89 19.13
CA GLY A 710 -22.48 -29.61 20.49
C GLY A 710 -23.50 -28.75 21.22
N GLU A 711 -24.02 -29.26 22.33
CA GLU A 711 -24.75 -28.53 23.36
C GLU A 711 -24.13 -28.86 24.74
N PRO A 712 -24.28 -28.00 25.76
CA PRO A 712 -23.33 -27.91 26.86
C PRO A 712 -23.61 -28.86 28.04
N ILE A 713 -22.63 -28.97 28.94
CA ILE A 713 -22.76 -29.60 30.27
C ILE A 713 -22.32 -28.59 31.35
N GLU A 714 -23.04 -28.60 32.46
CA GLU A 714 -22.93 -27.62 33.54
C GLU A 714 -21.77 -27.88 34.53
N ASP A 715 -21.16 -26.76 34.93
CA ASP A 715 -20.71 -26.38 36.28
C ASP A 715 -20.73 -27.44 37.42
N VAL A 716 -19.55 -27.74 37.97
CA VAL A 716 -19.37 -28.25 39.35
C VAL A 716 -18.11 -27.65 39.97
N GLY A 717 -18.26 -26.67 40.85
CA GLY A 717 -17.15 -26.05 41.60
C GLY A 717 -16.77 -26.79 42.90
N MET A 718 -15.58 -26.50 43.43
CA MET A 718 -15.21 -26.66 44.85
C MET A 718 -14.17 -25.62 45.29
N ASP A 719 -14.24 -25.24 46.56
CA ASP A 719 -13.50 -24.10 47.13
C ASP A 719 -12.06 -24.41 47.57
N GLY A 720 -11.19 -23.41 47.36
CA GLY A 720 -10.31 -22.87 48.41
C GLY A 720 -9.02 -23.60 48.77
N TYR A 721 -7.88 -22.93 48.58
CA TYR A 721 -6.94 -22.57 49.67
C TYR A 721 -5.91 -21.54 49.17
N ALA A 722 -5.34 -20.76 50.07
CA ALA A 722 -4.26 -19.79 49.82
C ALA A 722 -3.53 -19.46 51.13
N PRO A 723 -2.36 -18.79 51.11
CA PRO A 723 -1.21 -18.94 50.21
C PRO A 723 0.09 -19.24 51.01
N ASP A 724 1.26 -19.46 50.38
CA ASP A 724 2.50 -18.84 50.91
C ASP A 724 3.76 -18.85 49.99
N ALA A 725 4.58 -17.82 50.25
CA ALA A 725 6.02 -17.58 50.07
C ALA A 725 6.98 -18.44 49.16
N VAL A 726 7.75 -17.71 48.32
CA VAL A 726 9.25 -17.75 48.16
C VAL A 726 9.89 -19.07 47.65
N THR A 727 10.69 -19.08 46.58
CA THR A 727 12.13 -18.70 46.57
C THR A 727 12.69 -18.52 45.14
N THR A 728 13.72 -17.69 44.99
CA THR A 728 14.52 -17.56 43.74
C THR A 728 15.51 -18.71 43.55
N HIS A 729 15.78 -19.09 42.29
CA HIS A 729 16.94 -19.93 41.95
C HIS A 729 17.70 -19.38 40.74
N SER A 730 18.99 -19.08 40.95
CA SER A 730 19.97 -18.83 39.89
C SER A 730 20.63 -20.15 39.49
N ILE A 731 20.90 -20.35 38.20
CA ILE A 731 21.67 -21.50 37.70
C ILE A 731 22.93 -20.99 36.99
N THR A 732 24.08 -21.25 37.61
CA THR A 732 25.41 -21.13 36.99
C THR A 732 25.91 -22.51 36.59
N SER A 733 26.40 -22.68 35.37
CA SER A 733 27.00 -23.93 34.90
C SER A 733 28.28 -23.71 34.09
N GLN A 734 29.43 -23.89 34.74
CA GLN A 734 30.63 -24.44 34.11
C GLN A 734 30.80 -25.89 34.61
N PRO A 735 31.25 -26.79 33.75
CA PRO A 735 32.65 -27.25 33.81
C PRO A 735 33.31 -27.14 32.42
N GLY A 736 34.62 -27.37 32.23
CA GLY A 736 35.70 -27.71 33.16
C GLY A 736 36.91 -28.24 32.36
N MET A 737 38.13 -27.98 32.82
CA MET A 737 39.38 -28.38 32.14
C MET A 737 39.65 -29.90 32.36
N ASP A 738 40.67 -30.56 31.78
CA ASP A 738 42.02 -30.10 31.44
C ASP A 738 42.81 -31.10 30.56
N LEU A 739 44.07 -30.77 30.27
CA LEU A 739 45.18 -31.56 29.66
C LEU A 739 45.23 -31.65 28.11
N MET A 740 46.39 -31.62 27.43
CA MET A 740 47.74 -30.99 27.60
C MET A 740 48.67 -31.57 26.50
N ALA A 741 49.27 -30.77 25.61
CA ALA A 741 50.47 -31.16 24.83
C ALA A 741 51.14 -29.99 24.05
N GLU A 742 52.25 -29.50 24.59
CA GLU A 742 53.48 -29.00 23.95
C GLU A 742 53.53 -28.49 22.48
N SER A 743 53.71 -27.16 22.36
CA SER A 743 54.76 -26.46 21.58
C SER A 743 55.15 -26.85 20.14
N GLN A 744 55.30 -25.82 19.29
CA GLN A 744 56.66 -25.38 18.89
C GLN A 744 56.69 -23.94 18.36
N SER A 745 57.84 -23.26 18.54
CA SER A 745 58.10 -21.88 18.11
C SER A 745 58.90 -21.85 16.80
N SER A 746 58.64 -20.88 15.92
CA SER A 746 59.60 -20.50 14.87
C SER A 746 59.41 -19.05 14.40
N SER A 747 60.45 -18.25 14.59
CA SER A 747 60.56 -16.86 14.13
C SER A 747 61.79 -16.74 13.23
N MET A 748 61.68 -16.18 12.02
CA MET A 748 62.88 -15.73 11.29
C MET A 748 62.63 -14.65 10.20
N THR A 749 63.29 -13.50 10.41
CA THR A 749 64.01 -12.67 9.43
C THR A 749 63.36 -12.16 8.13
N THR A 750 63.29 -10.82 8.04
CA THR A 750 63.50 -10.01 6.82
C THR A 750 64.98 -10.02 6.39
N PRO A 751 65.37 -9.70 5.13
CA PRO A 751 65.44 -8.34 4.54
C PRO A 751 64.93 -8.31 3.06
N LEU A 752 65.11 -7.34 2.15
CA LEU A 752 65.85 -6.05 1.98
C LEU A 752 64.90 -4.98 1.35
N SER A 753 64.92 -3.71 1.76
CA SER A 753 65.70 -2.57 1.23
C SER A 753 65.49 -2.17 -0.25
N GLY A 754 65.00 -0.93 -0.49
CA GLY A 754 64.85 -0.34 -1.83
C GLY A 754 64.32 1.12 -1.84
N ASN A 755 65.13 2.09 -1.44
CA ASN A 755 64.79 3.53 -1.50
C ASN A 755 64.95 4.11 -2.91
N TYR A 756 64.09 5.07 -3.31
CA TYR A 756 64.51 6.34 -3.93
C TYR A 756 63.44 7.44 -3.78
N GLY A 757 63.87 8.72 -3.80
CA GLY A 757 63.07 9.89 -3.44
C GLY A 757 62.47 10.72 -4.61
N PRO A 758 61.87 11.89 -4.31
CA PRO A 758 60.92 12.59 -5.18
C PRO A 758 61.51 13.70 -6.09
N SER A 759 60.69 14.23 -7.01
CA SER A 759 60.96 15.42 -7.83
C SER A 759 59.71 16.31 -8.01
N THR A 760 59.88 17.54 -8.52
CA THR A 760 58.92 18.66 -8.39
C THR A 760 58.45 19.28 -9.72
N LEU A 761 57.38 20.11 -9.63
CA LEU A 761 56.94 21.28 -10.45
C LEU A 761 58.03 21.96 -11.33
N PRO A 762 57.73 22.78 -12.41
CA PRO A 762 56.59 23.74 -12.53
C PRO A 762 55.94 23.89 -13.97
N PRO A 763 55.76 25.07 -14.64
CA PRO A 763 54.45 25.79 -14.73
C PRO A 763 54.01 26.37 -16.12
N ASN A 764 52.77 26.92 -16.22
CA ASN A 764 52.36 28.19 -16.89
C ASN A 764 50.82 28.41 -16.72
N ARG A 765 50.21 29.62 -16.60
CA ARG A 765 50.01 30.78 -17.51
C ARG A 765 49.21 30.42 -18.80
N SER A 766 48.18 31.18 -19.25
CA SER A 766 47.73 32.55 -18.88
C SER A 766 46.32 32.98 -19.40
N THR A 767 45.50 33.62 -18.54
CA THR A 767 44.61 34.82 -18.73
C THR A 767 43.69 35.08 -19.96
N ILE A 768 42.48 35.65 -19.67
CA ILE A 768 41.70 36.68 -20.44
C ILE A 768 40.93 36.19 -21.71
N THR A 769 39.67 36.57 -22.06
CA THR A 769 38.53 37.32 -21.44
C THR A 769 37.18 37.00 -22.14
N ASP A 770 36.05 37.44 -21.57
CA ASP A 770 34.71 37.64 -22.19
C ASP A 770 34.75 38.58 -23.45
N THR A 771 33.72 38.80 -24.29
CA THR A 771 32.24 38.93 -24.08
C THR A 771 31.38 38.76 -25.36
N ASN A 772 30.11 38.37 -25.16
CA ASN A 772 28.85 38.84 -25.80
C ASN A 772 28.41 38.51 -27.26
N TRP A 773 27.10 38.22 -27.32
CA TRP A 773 26.07 38.27 -28.40
C TRP A 773 26.05 39.60 -29.22
N PRO A 774 25.36 39.71 -30.40
CA PRO A 774 23.89 39.48 -30.51
C PRO A 774 23.25 39.05 -31.87
N ALA A 775 21.95 38.72 -31.77
CA ALA A 775 20.82 38.97 -32.71
C ALA A 775 20.65 38.23 -34.06
N ASP A 776 19.35 37.94 -34.35
CA ASP A 776 18.61 37.75 -35.61
C ASP A 776 19.21 37.02 -36.83
N SER A 777 18.47 36.01 -37.33
CA SER A 777 17.63 36.19 -38.53
C SER A 777 16.71 34.99 -38.83
N THR A 778 15.69 35.26 -39.66
CA THR A 778 14.50 34.44 -39.95
C THR A 778 14.64 33.47 -41.14
N HIS A 779 13.66 32.54 -41.22
CA HIS A 779 13.00 32.03 -42.44
C HIS A 779 13.59 30.84 -43.24
N ALA A 780 12.66 30.30 -44.05
CA ALA A 780 12.74 29.27 -45.09
C ALA A 780 12.52 27.81 -44.66
N SER A 781 11.74 27.12 -45.48
CA SER A 781 11.19 25.77 -45.32
C SER A 781 11.59 24.90 -46.53
N ASP A 782 10.87 23.80 -46.73
CA ASP A 782 10.85 22.96 -47.94
C ASP A 782 12.06 22.01 -48.05
N GLY A 783 11.89 20.74 -48.44
CA GLY A 783 10.67 19.99 -48.74
C GLY A 783 10.97 18.57 -49.23
N GLU A 784 9.93 17.83 -49.62
CA GLU A 784 10.00 16.59 -50.45
C GLU A 784 10.63 15.34 -49.76
N GLU A 785 10.21 14.09 -50.00
CA GLU A 785 9.10 13.57 -50.85
C GLU A 785 8.64 12.14 -50.43
N SER A 786 7.41 11.78 -50.86
CA SER A 786 6.94 10.48 -51.41
C SER A 786 7.01 9.13 -50.64
N GLU A 787 6.12 8.13 -50.85
CA GLU A 787 4.76 8.02 -51.46
C GLU A 787 4.11 6.61 -51.19
N ILE A 788 2.75 6.54 -51.05
CA ILE A 788 1.77 5.59 -51.70
C ILE A 788 1.83 4.05 -51.40
N ASP A 789 0.79 3.18 -51.50
CA ASP A 789 -0.64 3.12 -51.99
C ASP A 789 -1.51 2.41 -50.89
N ALA A 790 -2.83 2.64 -50.65
CA ALA A 790 -4.07 2.33 -51.42
C ALA A 790 -4.44 0.82 -51.50
N ASP A 791 -5.65 0.33 -51.85
CA ASP A 791 -6.98 0.87 -52.25
C ASP A 791 -8.05 -0.26 -52.03
N THR A 792 -9.40 -0.21 -52.10
CA THR A 792 -10.55 0.72 -52.31
C THR A 792 -11.74 0.09 -51.49
N SER A 793 -13.05 0.44 -51.41
CA SER A 793 -14.01 1.47 -51.89
C SER A 793 -15.15 1.59 -50.81
N ASP A 794 -16.39 2.09 -50.94
CA ASP A 794 -17.26 2.61 -52.03
C ASP A 794 -18.40 3.50 -51.47
N THR A 795 -19.14 4.25 -52.32
CA THR A 795 -20.39 4.99 -51.96
C THR A 795 -21.30 5.20 -53.19
N PRO A 796 -22.50 5.84 -53.07
CA PRO A 796 -22.60 7.16 -53.73
C PRO A 796 -23.60 8.19 -53.12
N ASP A 797 -23.26 9.48 -53.24
CA ASP A 797 -24.06 10.68 -53.62
C ASP A 797 -25.48 10.98 -53.05
N SER A 798 -25.90 12.25 -52.89
CA SER A 798 -25.24 13.59 -52.90
C SER A 798 -26.24 14.71 -52.50
N ASN A 799 -25.77 15.87 -52.00
CA ASN A 799 -26.07 17.23 -52.53
C ASN A 799 -25.76 18.42 -51.58
N LEU A 800 -24.97 19.38 -52.10
CA LEU A 800 -25.00 20.84 -51.89
C LEU A 800 -24.58 21.47 -50.53
N PRO A 801 -24.14 22.76 -50.51
CA PRO A 801 -23.12 23.23 -49.56
C PRO A 801 -23.47 24.45 -48.68
N GLY A 802 -22.66 24.68 -47.64
CA GLY A 802 -22.63 25.90 -46.80
C GLY A 802 -21.19 26.26 -46.42
N GLN A 803 -20.89 27.55 -46.21
CA GLN A 803 -19.52 28.11 -46.26
C GLN A 803 -19.08 28.83 -44.95
N LEU A 804 -17.75 28.91 -44.77
CA LEU A 804 -16.98 29.92 -43.99
C LEU A 804 -16.87 29.85 -42.45
N ASN A 805 -15.71 29.32 -42.02
CA ASN A 805 -14.68 29.96 -41.19
C ASN A 805 -15.02 30.58 -39.81
N HIS A 806 -14.43 30.00 -38.76
CA HIS A 806 -14.11 30.67 -37.49
C HIS A 806 -12.82 31.51 -37.57
N PRO A 807 -12.68 32.53 -36.69
CA PRO A 807 -11.40 32.93 -36.10
C PRO A 807 -11.39 32.85 -34.55
N PRO A 808 -10.24 32.64 -33.88
CA PRO A 808 -10.10 32.63 -32.42
C PRO A 808 -9.58 33.95 -31.84
N MET A 809 -9.75 34.19 -30.52
CA MET A 809 -8.69 34.57 -29.54
C MET A 809 -9.17 35.27 -28.23
N PHE A 810 -8.52 34.88 -27.12
CA PHE A 810 -8.17 35.61 -25.88
C PHE A 810 -9.21 36.31 -24.94
N LEU A 811 -8.81 36.33 -23.66
CA LEU A 811 -9.38 36.97 -22.46
C LEU A 811 -8.75 38.39 -22.23
N PRO A 812 -8.99 39.14 -21.12
CA PRO A 812 -10.01 39.05 -20.03
C PRO A 812 -10.74 40.41 -19.75
N GLU A 813 -11.60 40.45 -18.70
CA GLU A 813 -11.83 41.60 -17.76
C GLU A 813 -12.33 42.99 -18.30
N GLN A 814 -13.26 43.76 -17.71
CA GLN A 814 -13.78 43.89 -16.32
C GLN A 814 -15.24 44.43 -16.24
N ASN A 815 -15.90 44.20 -15.10
CA ASN A 815 -16.83 45.08 -14.33
C ASN A 815 -18.04 45.84 -14.95
N LEU A 816 -19.18 45.69 -14.24
CA LEU A 816 -20.24 46.70 -13.98
C LEU A 816 -21.05 47.29 -15.15
N ALA A 817 -22.30 46.82 -15.34
CA ALA A 817 -23.51 47.58 -14.93
C ALA A 817 -24.83 46.88 -15.33
N GLU A 818 -25.81 46.91 -14.43
CA GLU A 818 -27.26 46.78 -14.75
C GLU A 818 -27.76 48.03 -15.52
N PRO A 819 -28.85 48.00 -16.32
CA PRO A 819 -30.18 47.74 -15.75
C PRO A 819 -31.30 47.14 -16.65
N THR A 820 -32.35 46.66 -15.98
CA THR A 820 -33.78 46.60 -16.41
C THR A 820 -34.14 45.85 -17.71
N SER A 821 -34.92 44.77 -17.63
CA SER A 821 -36.39 44.93 -17.61
C SER A 821 -37.13 43.67 -17.10
N ARG A 822 -38.23 43.89 -16.36
CA ARG A 822 -39.22 42.84 -16.03
C ARG A 822 -40.30 42.78 -17.12
N PRO A 823 -41.05 41.68 -17.20
CA PRO A 823 -42.48 41.80 -16.90
C PRO A 823 -42.93 40.92 -15.70
N THR A 824 -44.14 41.19 -15.23
CA THR A 824 -44.72 40.69 -13.96
C THR A 824 -45.65 39.49 -14.17
N ILE A 825 -45.65 38.53 -13.25
CA ILE A 825 -46.78 37.62 -12.97
C ILE A 825 -47.12 37.73 -11.47
N LEU A 826 -48.38 37.48 -11.10
CA LEU A 826 -48.97 37.84 -9.80
C LEU A 826 -48.69 36.82 -8.66
N ASP A 827 -48.83 37.31 -7.43
CA ASP A 827 -48.86 36.53 -6.19
C ASP A 827 -49.97 35.46 -6.13
N LEU A 828 -49.64 34.33 -5.51
CA LEU A 828 -50.55 33.63 -4.60
C LEU A 828 -49.81 33.17 -3.34
N THR A 829 -50.38 33.55 -2.21
CA THR A 829 -50.00 33.31 -0.80
C THR A 829 -49.25 31.99 -0.50
N TYR A 830 -48.09 32.09 0.17
CA TYR A 830 -47.48 30.97 0.90
C TYR A 830 -48.26 30.61 2.17
N SER A 831 -48.40 29.31 2.45
CA SER A 831 -48.91 28.80 3.73
C SER A 831 -47.79 28.59 4.75
N THR A 832 -48.13 28.65 6.04
CA THR A 832 -47.21 28.39 7.15
C THR A 832 -46.88 26.90 7.29
N PRO A 833 -45.66 26.54 7.75
CA PRO A 833 -45.31 25.14 8.04
C PRO A 833 -46.01 24.61 9.31
N PRO A 834 -46.19 23.28 9.44
CA PRO A 834 -46.81 22.66 10.61
C PRO A 834 -45.86 22.62 11.83
N PRO A 835 -46.39 22.53 13.07
CA PRO A 835 -45.59 22.46 14.29
C PRO A 835 -45.02 21.05 14.55
N SER A 836 -43.80 20.99 15.08
CA SER A 836 -43.15 19.75 15.52
C SER A 836 -43.79 19.16 16.80
N PRO A 837 -43.80 17.83 16.98
CA PRO A 837 -44.37 17.19 18.17
C PRO A 837 -43.47 17.33 19.41
N SER A 838 -44.09 17.41 20.60
CA SER A 838 -43.40 17.53 21.89
C SER A 838 -43.12 16.17 22.56
N PRO A 839 -41.94 15.96 23.17
CA PRO A 839 -41.72 14.88 24.12
C PRO A 839 -42.40 15.11 25.49
N LEU A 840 -42.58 14.02 26.25
CA LEU A 840 -43.22 13.98 27.57
C LEU A 840 -42.21 14.16 28.73
N PRO A 841 -42.65 14.37 30.00
CA PRO A 841 -41.83 15.02 31.02
C PRO A 841 -40.87 14.10 31.80
N SER A 842 -39.78 14.70 32.29
CA SER A 842 -38.74 14.05 33.09
C SER A 842 -39.18 13.68 34.52
N PRO A 843 -38.79 12.51 35.05
CA PRO A 843 -38.92 12.21 36.48
C PRO A 843 -37.85 12.96 37.31
N SER A 844 -38.16 13.26 38.58
CA SER A 844 -37.22 13.93 39.51
C SER A 844 -36.38 12.92 40.30
N PRO A 845 -35.09 13.21 40.57
CA PRO A 845 -34.23 12.33 41.36
C PRO A 845 -34.43 12.51 42.88
N LEU A 846 -34.39 11.40 43.63
CA LEU A 846 -34.25 11.40 45.08
C LEU A 846 -32.78 11.19 45.46
N SER A 847 -32.25 12.06 46.33
CA SER A 847 -30.96 11.87 47.00
C SER A 847 -31.11 11.03 48.27
N PRO A 848 -30.02 10.43 48.78
CA PRO A 848 -29.45 11.00 50.00
C PRO A 848 -27.92 11.17 50.00
N SER A 849 -27.46 11.97 50.95
CA SER A 849 -26.08 12.47 51.15
C SER A 849 -25.03 11.40 51.50
N PHE A 850 -23.73 11.75 51.46
CA PHE A 850 -22.97 12.07 52.70
C PHE A 850 -21.55 12.69 52.48
N ARG A 851 -21.25 13.76 53.26
CA ARG A 851 -19.94 14.35 53.69
C ARG A 851 -18.73 14.49 52.73
N LYS A 852 -18.27 15.76 52.60
CA LYS A 852 -16.85 16.17 52.60
C LYS A 852 -16.49 16.91 53.90
N PRO A 853 -15.22 16.88 54.33
CA PRO A 853 -14.55 18.07 54.91
C PRO A 853 -13.08 18.20 54.44
N PRO A 854 -12.30 19.22 54.85
CA PRO A 854 -12.54 20.65 54.62
C PRO A 854 -11.32 21.35 53.97
N GLN A 855 -11.51 22.58 53.47
CA GLN A 855 -10.39 23.46 53.06
C GLN A 855 -9.85 24.28 54.24
N SER A 856 -8.54 24.56 54.25
CA SER A 856 -7.90 25.56 55.10
C SER A 856 -7.56 26.83 54.31
N GLN A 857 -7.92 28.01 54.82
CA GLN A 857 -7.57 29.31 54.24
C GLN A 857 -6.18 29.77 54.70
N HIS A 858 -5.49 30.58 53.89
CA HIS A 858 -4.67 31.69 54.40
C HIS A 858 -4.65 32.87 53.40
N ARG A 859 -4.31 34.08 53.87
CA ARG A 859 -4.70 35.35 53.24
C ARG A 859 -3.70 36.50 53.49
N SER A 860 -3.12 37.06 52.43
CA SER A 860 -2.39 38.34 52.35
C SER A 860 -2.01 38.56 50.86
N GLN A 861 -2.39 39.58 50.08
CA GLN A 861 -2.67 41.01 50.30
C GLN A 861 -1.40 41.89 50.44
N HIS A 862 -1.40 43.06 49.75
CA HIS A 862 -0.29 44.03 49.44
C HIS A 862 0.51 43.76 48.14
N GLN A 863 0.93 44.77 47.35
CA GLN A 863 0.39 46.12 47.07
C GLN A 863 1.02 46.68 45.76
N LEU A 864 0.48 47.77 45.18
CA LEU A 864 1.08 48.43 44.00
C LEU A 864 2.35 49.25 44.35
N ASN A 865 3.24 49.45 43.36
CA ASN A 865 3.80 50.77 43.05
C ASN A 865 4.50 50.85 41.68
N ASN A 866 4.51 52.05 41.09
CA ASN A 866 5.21 52.40 39.85
C ASN A 866 6.61 53.00 40.13
N ALA A 867 7.54 52.89 39.18
CA ALA A 867 8.73 53.75 39.05
C ALA A 867 9.19 53.80 37.57
N GLN A 868 10.00 54.80 37.19
CA GLN A 868 10.27 55.16 35.78
C GLN A 868 11.77 55.19 35.43
N GLN A 869 12.13 54.63 34.26
CA GLN A 869 13.23 55.09 33.36
C GLN A 869 14.70 55.01 33.91
N PRO A 870 15.77 55.31 33.12
CA PRO A 870 15.86 55.88 31.76
C PRO A 870 16.75 55.15 30.72
N LEU A 871 16.86 55.78 29.54
CA LEU A 871 17.67 55.45 28.34
C LEU A 871 19.20 55.65 28.53
N PRO A 872 20.01 55.16 27.57
CA PRO A 872 20.96 56.05 26.89
C PRO A 872 20.98 55.94 25.34
N LEU A 873 21.52 56.97 24.66
CA LEU A 873 21.76 57.05 23.21
C LEU A 873 23.21 57.60 22.92
N PRO A 874 23.63 58.17 21.75
CA PRO A 874 24.56 57.43 20.87
C PRO A 874 25.72 58.23 20.20
N HIS A 875 26.81 57.55 19.81
CA HIS A 875 27.80 58.00 18.80
C HIS A 875 28.39 56.76 18.06
N SER A 876 28.98 56.78 16.85
CA SER A 876 29.56 57.84 16.01
C SER A 876 29.31 57.61 14.49
N ARG A 877 29.93 58.39 13.58
CA ARG A 877 29.69 58.41 12.10
C ARG A 877 30.98 58.35 11.24
N ARG A 878 30.80 57.99 9.95
CA ARG A 878 31.53 58.38 8.69
C ARG A 878 32.46 57.32 8.04
N PRO A 879 32.75 57.40 6.71
CA PRO A 879 32.00 57.96 5.57
C PRO A 879 31.97 57.07 4.27
N ARG A 880 31.20 57.47 3.24
CA ARG A 880 31.24 56.91 1.86
C ARG A 880 32.09 57.78 0.89
N ARG A 881 32.61 57.21 -0.21
CA ARG A 881 33.03 57.91 -1.46
C ARG A 881 32.93 56.99 -2.72
N PRO A 882 33.10 57.49 -3.98
CA PRO A 882 32.32 57.05 -5.16
C PRO A 882 33.10 56.34 -6.30
N PRO A 883 32.43 55.90 -7.39
CA PRO A 883 33.05 55.17 -8.53
C PRO A 883 33.38 56.05 -9.77
N PRO A 884 34.15 55.51 -10.74
CA PRO A 884 34.20 55.96 -12.14
C PRO A 884 33.89 54.85 -13.17
N ALA A 885 33.87 55.19 -14.48
CA ALA A 885 33.60 54.27 -15.60
C ALA A 885 34.41 54.66 -16.87
N THR A 886 34.12 54.00 -18.01
CA THR A 886 34.53 54.25 -19.43
C THR A 886 35.73 53.47 -20.03
N THR A 887 35.61 53.24 -21.34
CA THR A 887 36.45 52.49 -22.32
C THR A 887 37.06 53.49 -23.35
N PRO A 888 37.53 53.20 -24.60
CA PRO A 888 37.76 51.92 -25.34
C PRO A 888 39.10 51.86 -26.15
N ALA A 889 39.36 50.74 -26.88
CA ALA A 889 40.01 50.69 -28.21
C ALA A 889 40.10 49.25 -28.81
N SER A 890 40.25 49.13 -30.13
CA SER A 890 40.50 47.90 -30.94
C SER A 890 41.62 48.22 -32.00
N PRO A 891 42.09 47.36 -32.96
CA PRO A 891 41.35 46.33 -33.73
C PRO A 891 42.11 45.06 -34.25
N ALA A 892 41.37 44.24 -35.03
CA ALA A 892 41.78 43.55 -36.29
C ALA A 892 42.33 42.09 -36.33
N SER A 893 41.46 41.19 -36.82
CA SER A 893 41.62 40.40 -38.08
C SER A 893 42.05 38.90 -38.13
N LEU A 894 41.17 38.15 -38.84
CA LEU A 894 41.40 37.04 -39.81
C LEU A 894 41.57 35.56 -39.37
N MET A 895 40.66 34.72 -39.94
CA MET A 895 40.85 33.32 -40.41
C MET A 895 41.06 32.18 -39.37
N THR A 896 40.64 30.92 -39.55
CA THR A 896 39.55 30.26 -40.35
C THR A 896 39.40 28.78 -39.93
N TRP A 897 38.14 28.30 -39.80
CA TRP A 897 37.65 26.93 -40.13
C TRP A 897 38.03 25.66 -39.30
N ASP A 898 37.13 24.67 -39.46
CA ASP A 898 37.20 23.20 -39.31
C ASP A 898 37.30 22.45 -37.94
N HIS A 899 36.14 21.89 -37.56
CA HIS A 899 35.83 20.45 -37.42
C HIS A 899 36.72 19.43 -36.66
N LYS A 900 35.99 18.60 -35.87
CA LYS A 900 36.17 17.15 -35.59
C LYS A 900 37.38 16.70 -34.75
N TYR A 901 37.07 16.17 -33.56
CA TYR A 901 37.92 15.18 -32.87
C TYR A 901 37.70 13.78 -33.46
N PRO A 902 38.75 13.05 -33.88
CA PRO A 902 38.68 11.64 -34.22
C PRO A 902 38.93 10.73 -33.00
N ILE A 903 38.47 9.48 -33.09
CA ILE A 903 38.83 8.40 -32.18
C ILE A 903 40.14 7.77 -32.69
N GLU A 904 41.19 7.70 -31.87
CA GLU A 904 42.34 6.85 -32.20
C GLU A 904 42.12 5.39 -31.78
N THR A 905 42.69 4.49 -32.59
CA THR A 905 42.43 3.06 -32.55
C THR A 905 43.65 2.29 -32.07
N ARG A 906 43.45 1.03 -31.61
CA ARG A 906 44.54 0.07 -31.50
C ARG A 906 44.23 -1.16 -32.34
N THR A 907 45.10 -1.45 -33.29
CA THR A 907 44.93 -2.47 -34.31
C THR A 907 45.53 -3.81 -33.91
N THR A 908 44.84 -4.89 -34.26
CA THR A 908 45.45 -6.17 -34.62
C THR A 908 44.69 -6.75 -35.80
N GLU A 909 45.39 -7.14 -36.85
CA GLU A 909 44.80 -7.68 -38.08
C GLU A 909 44.30 -9.13 -37.87
N ASN A 910 43.30 -9.56 -38.64
CA ASN A 910 43.48 -10.74 -39.49
C ASN A 910 42.44 -10.85 -40.61
N SER A 911 42.79 -11.62 -41.64
CA SER A 911 42.05 -11.67 -42.92
C SER A 911 40.96 -12.76 -42.95
N ALA A 912 39.98 -12.60 -43.83
CA ALA A 912 38.76 -13.39 -43.86
C ALA A 912 38.90 -14.76 -44.56
N LYS A 913 38.24 -15.78 -44.00
CA LYS A 913 37.73 -16.96 -44.73
C LYS A 913 36.39 -17.40 -44.12
N PRO A 914 35.35 -17.64 -44.92
CA PRO A 914 34.07 -18.14 -44.42
C PRO A 914 34.20 -19.62 -44.03
N THR A 915 33.72 -19.97 -42.83
CA THR A 915 33.57 -21.37 -42.39
C THR A 915 32.09 -21.69 -42.17
N GLN A 916 31.69 -22.88 -42.61
CA GLN A 916 30.30 -23.35 -42.54
C GLN A 916 29.97 -23.75 -41.08
N ARG A 917 28.75 -23.43 -40.62
CA ARG A 917 28.23 -24.04 -39.38
C ARG A 917 27.88 -25.52 -39.64
N PRO A 918 28.18 -26.44 -38.71
CA PRO A 918 27.91 -27.86 -38.90
C PRO A 918 26.41 -28.18 -38.79
N LEU A 919 25.91 -29.07 -39.65
CA LEU A 919 24.66 -29.79 -39.36
C LEU A 919 24.90 -30.80 -38.24
N ILE A 920 24.16 -30.68 -37.15
CA ILE A 920 24.03 -31.77 -36.17
C ILE A 920 22.91 -32.68 -36.67
N GLN A 921 23.27 -33.88 -37.13
CA GLN A 921 22.30 -34.93 -37.47
C GLN A 921 21.79 -35.60 -36.18
N PHE A 922 20.53 -35.41 -35.84
CA PHE A 922 19.84 -36.35 -34.95
C PHE A 922 19.51 -37.64 -35.71
N LYS A 923 19.95 -38.78 -35.18
CA LYS A 923 19.57 -40.12 -35.67
C LYS A 923 18.51 -40.75 -34.77
N ASP A 924 17.48 -41.32 -35.40
CA ASP A 924 16.73 -42.50 -34.96
C ASP A 924 16.32 -42.63 -33.47
N ALA A 925 15.53 -41.68 -32.96
CA ALA A 925 14.68 -41.93 -31.79
C ALA A 925 13.33 -42.53 -32.23
N LYS A 926 13.09 -43.82 -31.96
CA LYS A 926 11.83 -44.51 -32.34
C LYS A 926 10.70 -44.21 -31.36
N LEU A 927 9.81 -43.28 -31.71
CA LEU A 927 8.54 -43.08 -31.00
C LEU A 927 7.63 -44.32 -31.13
N PRO A 928 6.98 -44.77 -30.03
CA PRO A 928 6.01 -45.86 -30.08
C PRO A 928 4.71 -45.42 -30.78
N ARG A 929 4.27 -46.17 -31.79
CA ARG A 929 3.00 -45.90 -32.49
C ARG A 929 1.79 -46.21 -31.59
N ILE A 930 1.23 -45.19 -30.96
CA ILE A 930 -0.08 -45.27 -30.29
C ILE A 930 -1.14 -45.69 -31.32
N LYS A 931 -1.82 -46.82 -31.07
CA LYS A 931 -2.83 -47.38 -31.98
C LYS A 931 -4.20 -46.75 -31.73
N SER A 932 -4.74 -46.12 -32.77
CA SER A 932 -6.18 -45.84 -32.94
C SER A 932 -6.83 -44.89 -31.92
N TRP A 933 -6.80 -43.59 -32.25
CA TRP A 933 -7.61 -42.52 -31.62
C TRP A 933 -9.10 -42.87 -31.52
N ARG A 934 -9.63 -43.69 -32.45
CA ARG A 934 -11.02 -44.19 -32.43
C ARG A 934 -11.35 -45.05 -31.20
N SER A 935 -10.36 -45.73 -30.61
CA SER A 935 -10.57 -46.54 -29.39
C SER A 935 -10.77 -45.67 -28.14
N PHE A 936 -10.14 -44.49 -28.11
CA PHE A 936 -10.34 -43.51 -27.04
C PHE A 936 -11.73 -42.88 -27.13
N MET A 937 -12.10 -42.36 -28.31
CA MET A 937 -13.44 -41.80 -28.56
C MET A 937 -14.57 -42.81 -28.28
N ALA A 938 -14.41 -44.08 -28.67
CA ALA A 938 -15.41 -45.11 -28.39
C ALA A 938 -15.62 -45.35 -26.88
N LYS A 939 -14.54 -45.30 -26.07
CA LYS A 939 -14.65 -45.40 -24.61
C LYS A 939 -15.28 -44.16 -23.99
N LEU A 940 -14.91 -42.96 -24.46
CA LEU A 940 -15.48 -41.70 -23.96
C LEU A 940 -16.99 -41.62 -24.19
N ILE A 941 -17.46 -42.02 -25.37
CA ILE A 941 -18.90 -42.05 -25.71
C ILE A 941 -19.66 -43.04 -24.80
N VAL A 942 -19.09 -44.21 -24.52
CA VAL A 942 -19.69 -45.18 -23.58
C VAL A 942 -19.70 -44.64 -22.15
N PHE A 943 -18.64 -43.97 -21.69
CA PHE A 943 -18.56 -43.42 -20.34
C PHE A 943 -19.62 -42.33 -20.12
N VAL A 944 -19.69 -41.34 -21.02
CA VAL A 944 -20.71 -40.28 -20.98
C VAL A 944 -22.13 -40.85 -21.09
N GLY A 945 -22.34 -41.82 -22.00
CA GLY A 945 -23.62 -42.48 -22.17
C GLY A 945 -24.06 -43.37 -21.00
N THR A 946 -23.13 -43.78 -20.12
CA THR A 946 -23.46 -44.52 -18.89
C THR A 946 -23.82 -43.55 -17.75
N TRP A 947 -23.17 -42.38 -17.70
CA TRP A 947 -23.51 -41.32 -16.73
C TRP A 947 -24.94 -40.79 -16.94
N PHE A 948 -25.31 -40.50 -18.19
CA PHE A 948 -26.68 -40.11 -18.59
C PHE A 948 -27.74 -41.24 -18.48
N ALA A 949 -27.40 -42.39 -17.90
CA ALA A 949 -28.33 -43.49 -17.61
C ALA A 949 -28.42 -43.80 -16.11
N LEU A 950 -27.76 -43.01 -15.26
CA LEU A 950 -27.74 -43.12 -13.80
C LEU A 950 -28.21 -41.82 -13.09
N ALA A 951 -28.57 -40.80 -13.88
CA ALA A 951 -29.31 -39.60 -13.50
C ALA A 951 -30.62 -39.53 -14.30
#